data_AF-A0A6C0LCG8-F1
#
_entry.id   AF-A0A6C0LCG8-F1
#
_cell.length_a   1.000
_cell.length_b   1.000
_cell.length_c   1.000
_cell.angle_alpha   90.00
_cell.angle_beta   90.00
_cell.angle_gamma   90.00
#
_symmetry.space_group_name_H-M   'P 1'
#
loop_
_entity.id
_entity.type
_entity.pdbx_description
1 polymer ?
#
loop_
_entity_poly.entity_id
_entity_poly.type
_entity_poly.pdbx_seq_one_letter_code
_entity_poly.pdbx_strand_id
1 'polypeptide(L)'
;MPGLWHNKMEGLFPQDMREVKFLCAPSNSNSNTCRRADILLNNKQTLEIQYSYISEEDITKRFNDWNKFGKEIIWLLDGNTGITLDKLSSNNFLLIFTDDWKYKSFNKTYEYILVEIADKIFKIELKKIKSSMIEIKEYKTLNETIRFLQMKPDNIWDFWDDDNTIKSVLSVHQQGAGNGKTYGIWKSICDNIDKTTYIILTKQHSAKTVIYEELQDQKSRYANGENVFHIENIINDTEENTEKHYVIKYVNKKSSSRRECTVIIGTIDSFCFNLANSKESGANYFSGIVDNIAEKGATKIKNGYMRYAGQYIQLSKETEIWIDEVQDLPVNYLYAISKIIYDTGCYVNVVGDKLQSLEYPNNFLTSVVSEGLPNIRIDIREPVNINRRIKVSNMEAEINRLCAFKKHDLPPIVCDDDIVKTVNTEPIKIMEDLPRIYGDDKMMAEKITIYCNKIMGYYNYEVETNGYLPNDFLIIFPIMKSNTIASELESKIQDYWVKKYDKKYTRYAYLHKHTEGAVINTKDSIEATRIMSIRSSKGDGRNVVFVLSLTESSLKLLSNKEKGLVYDSYIHVALTRAKKQIYFDLNKNKDDIHKLFIKCGYDCNIPPISKNIRLEKIQDIVSKDRIIKILEANNITYNSIIEEWKIGLKTQKRVEGVDWGYHCIKYLTYYYNIVINIIKKKEATAVDSNSHLFVILRIISGKRIVSYGVYDFWEYLDSYKNKVQSLENIPLCKISDKAFYIHYHDIIYKAIKKVQDKIKCDKLGELSVYESIILAYLIELFVSKRYSGITPMDLYNITDFFHNKDNADNKEQELFNSITNIRNIVNKCSIKKYKNVKWNIFKYIRLKSSHNYFSIYKSNFPIIGNNKDSVIHIILKSNISQLNFWDIMIEILFERFLIYNPDFENDKDRYDNKEIITYCFLLDDNSYIKIVWKWDKMLRDELKKEIYHALYSHYQDNHGDIYNYYDLLIKKDEKLWKENPIKILDKIIQEIEEKEETYPNYIRSFFEDISTDIEEERDYKYTRNFEGFNSRLNRKLEKYLNKYLGL
;
A
#
# COMPACT_ATOMS: atom_id res chain seq x y z
N MET A 1 13.77 -28.72 -58.66
CA MET A 1 15.20 -29.09 -58.74
C MET A 1 15.84 -28.70 -57.41
N PRO A 2 16.76 -29.50 -56.84
CA PRO A 2 17.45 -29.10 -55.63
C PRO A 2 18.22 -27.78 -55.89
N GLY A 3 18.23 -26.88 -54.91
CA GLY A 3 18.94 -25.61 -55.00
C GLY A 3 20.45 -25.79 -55.04
N LEU A 4 21.19 -24.78 -55.53
CA LEU A 4 22.67 -24.81 -55.58
C LEU A 4 23.30 -25.14 -54.22
N TRP A 5 22.73 -24.64 -53.12
CA TRP A 5 23.19 -24.93 -51.76
C TRP A 5 22.97 -26.41 -51.37
N HIS A 6 21.82 -27.00 -51.71
CA HIS A 6 21.55 -28.41 -51.42
C HIS A 6 22.57 -29.32 -52.10
N ASN A 7 22.83 -29.09 -53.40
CA ASN A 7 23.84 -29.84 -54.15
C ASN A 7 25.25 -29.66 -53.58
N LYS A 8 25.58 -28.45 -53.08
CA LYS A 8 26.87 -28.21 -52.39
C LYS A 8 26.98 -29.07 -51.14
N MET A 9 25.95 -29.10 -50.29
CA MET A 9 25.97 -29.85 -49.03
C MET A 9 26.00 -31.37 -49.25
N GLU A 10 25.22 -31.88 -50.19
CA GLU A 10 25.26 -33.29 -50.60
C GLU A 10 26.65 -33.65 -51.17
N GLY A 11 27.24 -32.71 -51.92
CA GLY A 11 28.58 -32.77 -52.49
C GLY A 11 29.73 -33.03 -51.51
N LEU A 12 29.52 -32.85 -50.21
CA LEU A 12 30.55 -33.02 -49.18
C LEU A 12 30.69 -34.47 -48.67
N PHE A 13 29.78 -35.37 -49.07
CA PHE A 13 29.79 -36.77 -48.65
C PHE A 13 30.29 -37.71 -49.76
N PRO A 14 30.87 -38.89 -49.49
CA PRO A 14 31.20 -39.88 -50.51
C PRO A 14 30.01 -40.26 -51.42
N GLN A 15 30.26 -40.56 -52.70
CA GLN A 15 29.20 -40.80 -53.70
C GLN A 15 28.32 -42.01 -53.35
N ASP A 16 28.87 -43.02 -52.69
CA ASP A 16 28.18 -44.22 -52.22
C ASP A 16 27.20 -43.96 -51.05
N MET A 17 27.32 -42.82 -50.37
CA MET A 17 26.41 -42.40 -49.31
C MET A 17 25.23 -41.58 -49.86
N ARG A 18 25.28 -41.09 -51.11
CA ARG A 18 24.31 -40.14 -51.67
C ARG A 18 23.15 -40.84 -52.38
N GLU A 19 21.96 -40.23 -52.32
CA GLU A 19 20.79 -40.64 -53.09
C GLU A 19 20.39 -42.13 -52.98
N VAL A 20 20.64 -42.76 -51.83
CA VAL A 20 20.41 -44.21 -51.65
C VAL A 20 18.91 -44.52 -51.59
N LYS A 21 18.44 -45.44 -52.44
CA LYS A 21 17.02 -45.79 -52.58
C LYS A 21 16.63 -46.97 -51.69
N PHE A 22 15.48 -46.84 -51.03
CA PHE A 22 14.84 -47.86 -50.22
C PHE A 22 13.46 -48.21 -50.79
N LEU A 23 13.25 -49.50 -51.06
CA LEU A 23 12.02 -50.05 -51.59
C LEU A 23 11.40 -50.99 -50.54
N CYS A 24 10.17 -50.73 -50.11
CA CYS A 24 9.40 -51.73 -49.36
C CYS A 24 8.95 -52.86 -50.32
N ALA A 25 9.22 -54.12 -49.97
CA ALA A 25 8.60 -55.26 -50.64
C ALA A 25 7.16 -55.46 -50.13
N PRO A 26 6.21 -55.88 -50.99
CA PRO A 26 4.80 -55.98 -50.63
C PRO A 26 4.56 -57.23 -49.77
N SER A 27 4.40 -57.04 -48.47
CA SER A 27 3.71 -58.00 -47.61
C SER A 27 2.53 -57.32 -46.91
N ASN A 28 1.35 -57.45 -47.53
CA ASN A 28 0.02 -57.17 -46.98
C ASN A 28 -0.36 -55.73 -46.58
N SER A 29 0.10 -54.69 -47.28
CA SER A 29 -0.61 -53.40 -47.29
C SER A 29 -0.44 -52.64 -48.61
N ASN A 30 -1.52 -52.01 -49.11
CA ASN A 30 -1.60 -51.25 -50.36
C ASN A 30 -0.77 -49.93 -50.36
N SER A 31 0.46 -49.92 -49.83
CA SER A 31 1.34 -48.74 -49.91
C SER A 31 2.72 -49.09 -50.48
N ASN A 32 2.95 -48.72 -51.74
CA ASN A 32 4.29 -48.69 -52.34
C ASN A 32 5.05 -47.47 -51.78
N THR A 33 5.53 -47.57 -50.53
CA THR A 33 6.37 -46.51 -49.96
C THR A 33 7.80 -46.70 -50.50
N CYS A 34 8.23 -45.79 -51.38
CA CYS A 34 9.61 -45.71 -51.89
C CYS A 34 10.23 -44.43 -51.36
N ARG A 35 11.40 -44.51 -50.73
CA ARG A 35 12.13 -43.35 -50.21
C ARG A 35 13.56 -43.33 -50.74
N ARG A 36 14.11 -42.13 -50.88
CA ARG A 36 15.50 -41.88 -51.28
C ARG A 36 16.10 -41.02 -50.17
N ALA A 37 17.17 -41.49 -49.54
CA ALA A 37 17.96 -40.69 -48.61
C ALA A 37 18.75 -39.66 -49.41
N ASP A 38 18.77 -38.40 -48.97
CA ASP A 38 19.76 -37.45 -49.50
C ASP A 38 21.16 -37.99 -49.20
N ILE A 39 21.42 -38.31 -47.93
CA ILE A 39 22.65 -38.96 -47.46
C ILE A 39 22.33 -40.10 -46.48
N LEU A 40 22.76 -41.32 -46.80
CA LEU A 40 22.74 -42.47 -45.90
C LEU A 40 24.00 -42.47 -45.02
N LEU A 41 23.85 -42.16 -43.73
CA LEU A 41 24.97 -42.08 -42.80
C LEU A 41 25.43 -43.46 -42.30
N ASN A 42 24.46 -44.30 -41.91
CA ASN A 42 24.71 -45.68 -41.47
C ASN A 42 23.43 -46.54 -41.59
N ASN A 43 23.45 -47.72 -40.98
CA ASN A 43 22.29 -48.62 -40.98
C ASN A 43 21.09 -48.09 -40.17
N LYS A 44 21.25 -47.07 -39.34
CA LYS A 44 20.20 -46.50 -38.47
C LYS A 44 19.77 -45.08 -38.86
N GLN A 45 20.64 -44.27 -39.46
CA GLN A 45 20.44 -42.84 -39.60
C GLN A 45 20.61 -42.36 -41.05
N THR A 46 19.79 -41.38 -41.41
CA THR A 46 19.85 -40.64 -42.67
C THR A 46 19.94 -39.14 -42.38
N LEU A 47 20.68 -38.41 -43.19
CA LEU A 47 20.71 -36.95 -43.18
C LEU A 47 19.87 -36.43 -44.34
N GLU A 48 18.91 -35.55 -44.03
CA GLU A 48 18.05 -34.88 -45.01
C GLU A 48 18.41 -33.39 -45.06
N ILE A 49 18.59 -32.87 -46.27
CA ILE A 49 19.09 -31.52 -46.53
C ILE A 49 17.94 -30.63 -47.00
N GLN A 50 17.55 -29.65 -46.19
CA GLN A 50 16.39 -28.83 -46.47
C GLN A 50 16.77 -27.36 -46.76
N TYR A 51 16.55 -26.96 -48.02
CA TYR A 51 16.82 -25.60 -48.51
C TYR A 51 15.55 -24.71 -48.55
N SER A 52 14.43 -25.25 -49.05
CA SER A 52 13.19 -24.50 -49.28
C SER A 52 12.11 -24.82 -48.24
N TYR A 53 11.00 -24.09 -48.27
CA TYR A 53 9.84 -24.36 -47.43
C TYR A 53 9.43 -25.84 -47.44
N ILE A 54 9.13 -26.36 -46.24
CA ILE A 54 8.52 -27.67 -46.02
C ILE A 54 7.44 -27.54 -44.96
N SER A 55 6.31 -28.23 -45.16
CA SER A 55 5.19 -28.18 -44.22
C SER A 55 5.39 -29.14 -43.04
N GLU A 56 4.79 -28.85 -41.90
CA GLU A 56 4.77 -29.75 -40.73
C GLU A 56 4.18 -31.13 -41.06
N GLU A 57 3.18 -31.18 -41.93
CA GLU A 57 2.58 -32.43 -42.40
C GLU A 57 3.58 -33.26 -43.21
N ASP A 58 4.37 -32.64 -44.07
CA ASP A 58 5.38 -33.34 -44.87
C ASP A 58 6.54 -33.84 -44.01
N ILE A 59 6.93 -33.08 -42.99
CA ILE A 59 7.88 -33.53 -41.97
C ILE A 59 7.37 -34.78 -41.25
N THR A 60 6.10 -34.76 -40.83
CA THR A 60 5.46 -35.90 -40.15
C THR A 60 5.35 -37.12 -41.08
N LYS A 61 4.98 -36.91 -42.36
CA LYS A 61 4.94 -37.98 -43.37
C LYS A 61 6.33 -38.59 -43.60
N ARG A 62 7.37 -37.76 -43.73
CA ARG A 62 8.76 -38.24 -43.90
C ARG A 62 9.23 -39.03 -42.70
N PHE A 63 8.97 -38.54 -41.48
CA PHE A 63 9.28 -39.26 -40.25
C PHE A 63 8.63 -40.65 -40.23
N ASN A 64 7.32 -40.72 -40.49
CA ASN A 64 6.58 -41.99 -40.50
C ASN A 64 7.07 -42.96 -41.58
N ASP A 65 7.44 -42.44 -42.76
CA ASP A 65 7.95 -43.29 -43.83
C ASP A 65 9.34 -43.83 -43.52
N TRP A 66 10.26 -43.01 -43.01
CA TRP A 66 11.59 -43.47 -42.60
C TRP A 66 11.53 -44.45 -41.42
N ASN A 67 10.57 -44.28 -40.51
CA ASN A 67 10.33 -45.22 -39.41
C ASN A 67 9.96 -46.63 -39.91
N LYS A 68 9.25 -46.76 -41.05
CA LYS A 68 8.98 -48.08 -41.67
C LYS A 68 10.26 -48.81 -42.10
N PHE A 69 11.33 -48.07 -42.37
CA PHE A 69 12.64 -48.61 -42.72
C PHE A 69 13.58 -48.73 -41.50
N GLY A 70 13.09 -48.47 -40.29
CA GLY A 70 13.90 -48.45 -39.07
C GLY A 70 14.98 -47.36 -39.06
N LYS A 71 14.75 -46.26 -39.78
CA LYS A 71 15.69 -45.15 -39.92
C LYS A 71 15.27 -43.92 -39.11
N GLU A 72 16.23 -43.26 -38.48
CA GLU A 72 16.11 -41.95 -37.85
C GLU A 72 16.64 -40.85 -38.78
N ILE A 73 15.99 -39.67 -38.79
CA ILE A 73 16.39 -38.55 -39.63
C ILE A 73 17.14 -37.49 -38.81
N ILE A 74 18.29 -37.05 -39.32
CA ILE A 74 18.96 -35.82 -38.92
C ILE A 74 18.65 -34.77 -40.01
N TRP A 75 18.23 -33.58 -39.61
CA TRP A 75 17.94 -32.49 -40.53
C TRP A 75 19.06 -31.46 -40.56
N LEU A 76 19.55 -31.15 -41.75
CA LEU A 76 20.47 -30.03 -42.02
C LEU A 76 19.75 -28.96 -42.84
N LEU A 77 19.54 -27.80 -42.23
CA LEU A 77 18.83 -26.68 -42.85
C LEU A 77 19.79 -25.61 -43.34
N ASP A 78 19.44 -25.01 -44.48
CA ASP A 78 20.07 -23.76 -44.92
C ASP A 78 19.59 -22.61 -44.03
N GLY A 79 20.50 -21.98 -43.30
CA GLY A 79 20.24 -20.78 -42.50
C GLY A 79 20.79 -19.49 -43.10
N ASN A 80 21.42 -19.53 -44.28
CA ASN A 80 21.99 -18.34 -44.93
C ASN A 80 20.92 -17.34 -45.42
N THR A 81 19.67 -17.80 -45.52
CA THR A 81 18.48 -16.99 -45.77
C THR A 81 17.49 -17.20 -44.62
N GLY A 82 16.57 -16.28 -44.35
CA GLY A 82 15.48 -16.51 -43.39
C GLY A 82 15.88 -16.64 -41.91
N ILE A 83 17.18 -16.55 -41.58
CA ILE A 83 17.73 -16.51 -40.21
C ILE A 83 18.79 -15.41 -40.16
N THR A 84 18.69 -14.53 -39.16
CA THR A 84 19.74 -13.54 -38.85
C THR A 84 20.59 -14.05 -37.70
N LEU A 85 21.92 -13.90 -37.83
CA LEU A 85 22.90 -14.29 -36.82
C LEU A 85 23.55 -13.05 -36.21
N ASP A 86 23.47 -12.92 -34.90
CA ASP A 86 24.10 -11.83 -34.16
C ASP A 86 25.06 -12.39 -33.09
N LYS A 87 26.24 -11.77 -32.93
CA LYS A 87 27.24 -12.19 -31.95
C LYS A 87 27.18 -11.24 -30.75
N LEU A 88 26.88 -11.80 -29.57
CA LEU A 88 26.68 -11.05 -28.33
C LEU A 88 28.01 -10.76 -27.61
N SER A 89 27.99 -9.80 -26.69
CA SER A 89 29.14 -9.40 -25.86
C SER A 89 29.73 -10.54 -25.03
N SER A 90 28.90 -11.54 -24.69
CA SER A 90 29.29 -12.78 -23.99
C SER A 90 30.03 -13.80 -24.86
N ASN A 91 30.24 -13.51 -26.15
CA ASN A 91 30.64 -14.45 -27.22
C ASN A 91 29.59 -15.50 -27.61
N ASN A 92 28.39 -15.48 -27.04
CA ASN A 92 27.26 -16.29 -27.49
C ASN A 92 26.72 -15.78 -28.84
N PHE A 93 25.83 -16.58 -29.45
CA PHE A 93 25.16 -16.24 -30.69
C PHE A 93 23.64 -16.17 -30.51
N LEU A 94 23.02 -15.12 -31.03
CA LEU A 94 21.57 -14.98 -31.12
C LEU A 94 21.12 -15.28 -32.55
N LEU A 95 20.25 -16.27 -32.70
CA LEU A 95 19.62 -16.60 -33.99
C LEU A 95 18.19 -16.07 -33.98
N ILE A 96 17.85 -15.29 -35.01
CA ILE A 96 16.52 -14.70 -35.21
C ILE A 96 15.91 -15.29 -36.49
N PHE A 97 14.87 -16.11 -36.33
CA PHE A 97 14.17 -16.75 -37.44
C PHE A 97 13.16 -15.78 -38.04
N THR A 98 13.49 -15.18 -39.18
CA THR A 98 12.54 -14.36 -39.94
C THR A 98 11.56 -15.23 -40.72
N ASP A 99 11.98 -16.44 -41.07
CA ASP A 99 11.15 -17.46 -41.71
C ASP A 99 10.72 -18.53 -40.70
N ASP A 100 9.46 -18.45 -40.27
CA ASP A 100 8.89 -19.32 -39.24
C ASP A 100 8.96 -20.83 -39.55
N TRP A 101 8.89 -21.22 -40.83
CA TRP A 101 8.88 -22.64 -41.22
C TRP A 101 10.18 -23.37 -40.87
N LYS A 102 11.31 -22.64 -40.79
CA LYS A 102 12.64 -23.20 -40.51
C LYS A 102 12.73 -23.89 -39.15
N TYR A 103 11.79 -23.61 -38.25
CA TYR A 103 11.70 -24.33 -36.98
C TYR A 103 10.28 -24.86 -36.69
N LYS A 104 9.23 -24.10 -37.02
CA LYS A 104 7.85 -24.51 -36.68
C LYS A 104 7.45 -25.82 -37.34
N SER A 105 7.88 -26.05 -38.59
CA SER A 105 7.59 -27.29 -39.31
C SER A 105 8.19 -28.53 -38.66
N PHE A 106 9.24 -28.38 -37.85
CA PHE A 106 9.98 -29.48 -37.24
C PHE A 106 9.60 -29.71 -35.77
N ASN A 107 9.12 -28.68 -35.08
CA ASN A 107 8.98 -28.61 -33.62
C ASN A 107 8.10 -29.68 -32.98
N LYS A 108 7.12 -30.25 -33.71
CA LYS A 108 6.28 -31.34 -33.18
C LYS A 108 6.94 -32.71 -33.25
N THR A 109 7.85 -32.92 -34.19
CA THR A 109 8.41 -34.24 -34.51
C THR A 109 9.82 -34.42 -33.99
N TYR A 110 10.64 -33.36 -34.03
CA TYR A 110 12.05 -33.42 -33.69
C TYR A 110 12.36 -32.58 -32.44
N GLU A 111 13.38 -33.01 -31.70
CA GLU A 111 13.93 -32.25 -30.59
C GLU A 111 15.01 -31.28 -31.07
N TYR A 112 15.91 -31.76 -31.94
CA TYR A 112 17.04 -31.01 -32.48
C TYR A 112 17.05 -30.95 -34.00
N ILE A 113 17.61 -29.87 -34.53
CA ILE A 113 18.02 -29.74 -35.95
C ILE A 113 19.42 -29.14 -36.03
N LEU A 114 20.07 -29.32 -37.19
CA LEU A 114 21.31 -28.62 -37.54
C LEU A 114 20.98 -27.48 -38.50
N VAL A 115 21.56 -26.31 -38.26
CA VAL A 115 21.42 -25.13 -39.11
C VAL A 115 22.80 -24.65 -39.55
N GLU A 116 22.98 -24.43 -40.84
CA GLU A 116 24.22 -23.91 -41.42
C GLU A 116 24.10 -22.43 -41.77
N ILE A 117 25.04 -21.60 -41.30
CA ILE A 117 25.13 -20.18 -41.64
C ILE A 117 26.60 -19.83 -41.83
N ALA A 118 27.00 -19.41 -43.03
CA ALA A 118 28.35 -18.97 -43.36
C ALA A 118 29.46 -19.96 -42.89
N ASP A 119 29.31 -21.23 -43.26
CA ASP A 119 30.14 -22.39 -42.92
C ASP A 119 30.21 -22.73 -41.41
N LYS A 120 29.26 -22.22 -40.61
CA LYS A 120 29.07 -22.56 -39.20
C LYS A 120 27.84 -23.42 -39.01
N ILE A 121 27.97 -24.52 -38.27
CA ILE A 121 26.85 -25.40 -37.91
C ILE A 121 26.46 -25.19 -36.46
N PHE A 122 25.16 -24.99 -36.25
CA PHE A 122 24.54 -24.85 -34.95
C PHE A 122 23.58 -26.01 -34.68
N LYS A 123 23.70 -26.63 -33.50
CA LYS A 123 22.68 -27.51 -32.92
C LYS A 123 21.60 -26.65 -32.30
N ILE A 124 20.36 -26.81 -32.74
CA ILE A 124 19.20 -26.03 -32.30
C ILE A 124 18.18 -26.93 -31.64
N GLU A 125 17.86 -26.68 -30.37
CA GLU A 125 16.72 -27.32 -29.68
C GLU A 125 15.42 -26.57 -29.98
N LEU A 126 14.53 -27.21 -30.73
CA LEU A 126 13.34 -26.57 -31.30
C LEU A 126 12.37 -26.03 -30.23
N LYS A 127 12.22 -26.77 -29.11
CA LYS A 127 11.29 -26.41 -28.02
C LYS A 127 11.74 -25.17 -27.24
N LYS A 128 13.02 -24.80 -27.32
CA LYS A 128 13.61 -23.64 -26.64
C LYS A 128 13.57 -22.36 -27.45
N ILE A 129 13.18 -22.42 -28.73
CA ILE A 129 12.92 -21.23 -29.54
C ILE A 129 11.68 -20.51 -28.98
N LYS A 130 11.84 -19.25 -28.56
CA LYS A 130 10.76 -18.39 -28.07
C LYS A 130 10.76 -17.08 -28.84
N SER A 131 9.57 -16.60 -29.22
CA SER A 131 9.43 -15.38 -30.03
C SER A 131 10.31 -15.37 -31.30
N SER A 132 10.40 -16.51 -31.99
CA SER A 132 11.28 -16.75 -33.15
C SER A 132 12.78 -16.51 -32.89
N MET A 133 13.24 -16.60 -31.64
CA MET A 133 14.63 -16.38 -31.27
C MET A 133 15.17 -17.49 -30.37
N ILE A 134 16.46 -17.77 -30.49
CA ILE A 134 17.21 -18.64 -29.59
C ILE A 134 18.64 -18.13 -29.41
N GLU A 135 19.14 -18.20 -28.19
CA GLU A 135 20.52 -17.85 -27.85
C GLU A 135 21.31 -19.13 -27.60
N ILE A 136 22.45 -19.27 -28.26
CA ILE A 136 23.27 -20.49 -28.27
C ILE A 136 24.74 -20.21 -27.93
N LYS A 137 25.41 -21.21 -27.36
CA LYS A 137 26.75 -21.10 -26.79
C LYS A 137 27.83 -21.10 -27.87
N GLU A 138 27.79 -22.12 -28.74
CA GLU A 138 28.86 -22.39 -29.68
C GLU A 138 28.37 -22.89 -31.04
N TYR A 139 29.30 -22.89 -32.00
CA TYR A 139 29.16 -23.50 -33.32
C TYR A 139 30.31 -24.47 -33.56
N LYS A 140 30.11 -25.39 -34.50
CA LYS A 140 31.19 -26.21 -35.06
C LYS A 140 31.35 -25.86 -36.53
N THR A 141 32.55 -26.02 -37.09
CA THR A 141 32.74 -25.70 -38.51
C THR A 141 32.05 -26.75 -39.38
N LEU A 142 31.58 -26.35 -40.56
CA LEU A 142 30.97 -27.27 -41.53
C LEU A 142 31.85 -28.51 -41.76
N ASN A 143 33.15 -28.32 -42.00
CA ASN A 143 34.08 -29.42 -42.24
C ASN A 143 34.20 -30.40 -41.06
N GLU A 144 34.26 -29.90 -39.82
CA GLU A 144 34.32 -30.74 -38.63
C GLU A 144 33.01 -31.53 -38.45
N THR A 145 31.86 -30.88 -38.63
CA THR A 145 30.55 -31.54 -38.51
C THR A 145 30.36 -32.62 -39.57
N ILE A 146 30.72 -32.37 -40.83
CA ILE A 146 30.61 -33.38 -41.89
C ILE A 146 31.51 -34.59 -41.58
N ARG A 147 32.76 -34.36 -41.14
CA ARG A 147 33.65 -35.46 -40.71
C ARG A 147 33.06 -36.25 -39.55
N PHE A 148 32.45 -35.56 -38.57
CA PHE A 148 31.81 -36.21 -37.43
C PHE A 148 30.63 -37.08 -37.89
N LEU A 149 29.76 -36.57 -38.75
CA LEU A 149 28.64 -37.32 -39.33
C LEU A 149 29.08 -38.56 -40.13
N GLN A 150 30.24 -38.50 -40.81
CA GLN A 150 30.78 -39.66 -41.54
C GLN A 150 31.36 -40.73 -40.60
N MET A 151 31.90 -40.35 -39.44
CA MET A 151 32.59 -41.27 -38.54
C MET A 151 31.71 -41.81 -37.41
N LYS A 152 30.87 -40.96 -36.79
CA LYS A 152 30.10 -41.24 -35.57
C LYS A 152 28.72 -40.55 -35.60
N PRO A 153 27.88 -40.81 -36.61
CA PRO A 153 26.60 -40.12 -36.75
C PRO A 153 25.66 -40.34 -35.55
N ASP A 154 25.70 -41.52 -34.92
CA ASP A 154 24.82 -41.85 -33.79
C ASP A 154 25.01 -40.94 -32.57
N ASN A 155 26.17 -40.27 -32.47
CA ASN A 155 26.53 -39.38 -31.36
C ASN A 155 26.56 -37.90 -31.78
N ILE A 156 25.94 -37.53 -32.90
CA ILE A 156 26.01 -36.14 -33.43
C ILE A 156 25.55 -35.11 -32.40
N TRP A 157 24.56 -35.45 -31.58
CA TRP A 157 24.01 -34.52 -30.60
C TRP A 157 24.94 -34.28 -29.41
N ASP A 158 25.89 -35.18 -29.15
CA ASP A 158 26.92 -35.03 -28.11
C ASP A 158 28.17 -34.26 -28.62
N PHE A 159 28.17 -33.84 -29.90
CA PHE A 159 29.28 -33.08 -30.47
C PHE A 159 29.35 -31.64 -29.95
N TRP A 160 28.22 -31.11 -29.49
CA TRP A 160 28.13 -29.83 -28.78
C TRP A 160 28.10 -30.08 -27.28
N ASP A 161 28.58 -29.11 -26.52
CA ASP A 161 28.37 -29.11 -25.07
C ASP A 161 26.87 -29.01 -24.77
N ASP A 162 26.33 -29.99 -24.07
CA ASP A 162 24.92 -30.09 -23.64
C ASP A 162 23.87 -29.84 -24.75
N ASP A 163 22.84 -29.05 -24.46
CA ASP A 163 21.77 -28.66 -25.39
C ASP A 163 22.12 -27.42 -26.23
N ASN A 164 23.33 -26.88 -26.07
CA ASN A 164 23.87 -25.70 -26.75
C ASN A 164 23.03 -24.42 -26.56
N THR A 165 22.09 -24.38 -25.60
CA THR A 165 21.13 -23.28 -25.44
C THR A 165 21.40 -22.48 -24.17
N ILE A 166 21.20 -21.17 -24.23
CA ILE A 166 21.26 -20.27 -23.06
C ILE A 166 19.85 -20.03 -22.50
N LYS A 167 19.64 -20.42 -21.24
CA LYS A 167 18.40 -20.15 -20.50
C LYS A 167 18.21 -18.65 -20.28
N SER A 168 16.96 -18.20 -20.29
CA SER A 168 16.65 -16.82 -19.89
C SER A 168 16.83 -16.63 -18.40
N VAL A 169 17.04 -15.38 -17.97
CA VAL A 169 17.43 -15.07 -16.60
C VAL A 169 16.34 -14.26 -15.90
N LEU A 170 16.00 -14.67 -14.68
CA LEU A 170 15.35 -13.83 -13.67
C LEU A 170 16.41 -13.45 -12.64
N SER A 171 16.92 -12.22 -12.71
CA SER A 171 17.88 -11.70 -11.73
C SER A 171 17.13 -11.05 -10.57
N VAL A 172 17.51 -11.38 -9.34
CA VAL A 172 16.91 -10.82 -8.12
C VAL A 172 17.94 -9.99 -7.38
N HIS A 173 17.64 -8.70 -7.21
CA HIS A 173 18.51 -7.73 -6.55
C HIS A 173 17.89 -7.25 -5.24
N GLN A 174 18.31 -7.83 -4.11
CA GLN A 174 18.04 -7.29 -2.79
C GLN A 174 18.98 -6.11 -2.53
N GLN A 175 18.41 -4.91 -2.51
CA GLN A 175 19.14 -3.66 -2.39
C GLN A 175 18.51 -2.78 -1.31
N GLY A 176 19.31 -2.36 -0.33
CA GLY A 176 18.84 -1.60 0.82
C GLY A 176 18.35 -0.18 0.49
N ALA A 177 17.79 0.49 1.50
CA ALA A 177 17.23 1.83 1.37
C ALA A 177 18.29 2.88 0.98
N GLY A 178 17.96 3.74 0.01
CA GLY A 178 18.79 4.90 -0.33
C GLY A 178 20.08 4.58 -1.09
N ASN A 179 20.19 3.38 -1.67
CA ASN A 179 21.37 2.90 -2.40
C ASN A 179 21.51 3.41 -3.84
N GLY A 180 20.50 4.11 -4.38
CA GLY A 180 20.51 4.58 -5.77
C GLY A 180 20.11 3.52 -6.81
N LYS A 181 19.13 2.65 -6.51
CA LYS A 181 18.55 1.66 -7.46
C LYS A 181 18.32 2.23 -8.85
N THR A 182 17.63 3.37 -8.92
CA THR A 182 17.24 4.02 -10.18
C THR A 182 18.46 4.42 -11.01
N TYR A 183 19.51 4.93 -10.37
CA TYR A 183 20.79 5.18 -11.01
C TYR A 183 21.40 3.89 -11.58
N GLY A 184 21.40 2.82 -10.79
CA GLY A 184 21.89 1.50 -11.20
C GLY A 184 21.15 0.90 -12.40
N ILE A 185 19.82 1.07 -12.47
CA ILE A 185 19.00 0.63 -13.61
C ILE A 185 19.46 1.32 -14.89
N TRP A 186 19.58 2.64 -14.89
CA TRP A 186 20.02 3.40 -16.07
C TRP A 186 21.44 3.04 -16.49
N LYS A 187 22.36 2.90 -15.54
CA LYS A 187 23.71 2.43 -15.83
C LYS A 187 23.69 1.08 -16.55
N SER A 188 22.91 0.12 -16.04
CA SER A 188 22.79 -1.21 -16.66
C SER A 188 22.20 -1.17 -18.06
N ILE A 189 21.18 -0.33 -18.30
CA ILE A 189 20.56 -0.17 -19.62
C ILE A 189 21.53 0.47 -20.62
N CYS A 190 22.25 1.51 -20.21
CA CYS A 190 23.14 2.26 -21.10
C CYS A 190 24.40 1.45 -21.46
N ASP A 191 24.91 0.63 -20.55
CA ASP A 191 26.11 -0.20 -20.78
C ASP A 191 25.80 -1.51 -21.50
N ASN A 192 24.53 -1.93 -21.60
CA ASN A 192 24.15 -3.16 -22.27
C ASN A 192 24.05 -2.96 -23.80
N ILE A 193 24.97 -3.59 -24.53
CA ILE A 193 25.08 -3.51 -26.00
C ILE A 193 24.31 -4.62 -26.74
N ASP A 194 23.77 -5.61 -26.00
CA ASP A 194 23.19 -6.83 -26.54
C ASP A 194 21.65 -6.79 -26.68
N LYS A 195 20.99 -5.81 -26.04
CA LYS A 195 19.52 -5.67 -26.03
C LYS A 195 19.06 -4.43 -26.78
N THR A 196 17.86 -4.52 -27.35
CA THR A 196 17.25 -3.43 -28.14
C THR A 196 15.97 -2.89 -27.51
N THR A 197 15.31 -3.66 -26.64
CA THR A 197 14.08 -3.23 -25.97
C THR A 197 14.23 -3.32 -24.46
N TYR A 198 13.98 -2.22 -23.76
CA TYR A 198 14.00 -2.13 -22.31
C TYR A 198 12.63 -1.70 -21.79
N ILE A 199 12.12 -2.38 -20.76
CA ILE A 199 10.85 -2.03 -20.12
C ILE A 199 11.08 -1.86 -18.62
N ILE A 200 10.87 -0.65 -18.10
CA ILE A 200 10.99 -0.36 -16.66
C ILE A 200 9.60 -0.23 -16.06
N LEU A 201 9.30 -1.07 -15.07
CA LEU A 201 7.98 -1.23 -14.46
C LEU A 201 8.01 -0.88 -12.98
N THR A 202 7.04 -0.10 -12.54
CA THR A 202 6.80 0.21 -11.12
C THR A 202 5.37 -0.15 -10.72
N LYS A 203 5.12 -0.35 -9.41
CA LYS A 203 3.73 -0.48 -8.93
C LYS A 203 3.02 0.88 -8.88
N GLN A 204 3.70 1.91 -8.38
CA GLN A 204 3.13 3.24 -8.19
C GLN A 204 3.34 4.16 -9.41
N HIS A 205 2.33 4.97 -9.75
CA HIS A 205 2.40 5.95 -10.83
C HIS A 205 3.38 7.11 -10.56
N SER A 206 3.64 7.46 -9.30
CA SER A 206 4.64 8.47 -8.93
C SER A 206 6.05 7.98 -9.24
N ALA A 207 6.35 6.72 -8.92
CA ALA A 207 7.68 6.12 -9.09
C ALA A 207 8.19 6.14 -10.54
N LYS A 208 7.34 5.91 -11.56
CA LYS A 208 7.76 6.03 -12.98
C LYS A 208 8.32 7.42 -13.34
N THR A 209 7.83 8.48 -12.68
CA THR A 209 8.32 9.84 -12.93
C THR A 209 9.73 9.99 -12.34
N VAL A 210 9.96 9.46 -11.13
CA VAL A 210 11.28 9.48 -10.48
C VAL A 210 12.33 8.76 -11.36
N ILE A 211 11.95 7.64 -11.98
CA ILE A 211 12.85 6.91 -12.90
C ILE A 211 13.22 7.76 -14.13
N TYR A 212 12.24 8.46 -14.69
CA TYR A 212 12.48 9.36 -15.82
C TYR A 212 13.32 10.58 -15.42
N GLU A 213 12.99 11.23 -14.30
CA GLU A 213 13.71 12.40 -13.78
C GLU A 213 15.17 12.07 -13.45
N GLU A 214 15.45 10.87 -12.94
CA GLU A 214 16.82 10.38 -12.70
C GLU A 214 17.64 10.34 -14.00
N LEU A 215 17.06 9.95 -15.15
CA LEU A 215 17.76 10.02 -16.43
C LEU A 215 18.09 11.47 -16.81
N GLN A 216 17.13 12.37 -16.64
CA GLN A 216 17.30 13.78 -16.98
C GLN A 216 18.36 14.44 -16.10
N ASP A 217 18.38 14.12 -14.80
CA ASP A 217 19.43 14.56 -13.87
C ASP A 217 20.81 14.06 -14.30
N GLN A 218 20.94 12.77 -14.62
CA GLN A 218 22.20 12.20 -15.09
C GLN A 218 22.70 12.85 -16.39
N LYS A 219 21.80 13.15 -17.34
CA LYS A 219 22.14 13.89 -18.57
C LYS A 219 22.60 15.32 -18.25
N SER A 220 21.92 16.02 -17.35
CA SER A 220 22.29 17.37 -16.91
C SER A 220 23.67 17.38 -16.26
N ARG A 221 23.93 16.45 -15.33
CA ARG A 221 25.24 16.29 -14.68
C ARG A 221 26.36 16.01 -15.68
N TYR A 222 26.13 15.11 -16.63
CA TYR A 222 27.09 14.84 -17.71
C TYR A 222 27.37 16.10 -18.56
N ALA A 223 26.33 16.85 -18.94
CA ALA A 223 26.48 18.10 -19.69
C ALA A 223 27.25 19.19 -18.90
N ASN A 224 27.14 19.17 -17.57
CA ASN A 224 27.89 20.05 -16.66
C ASN A 224 29.32 19.56 -16.34
N GLY A 225 29.79 18.50 -17.00
CA GLY A 225 31.16 17.97 -16.86
C GLY A 225 31.36 17.01 -15.70
N GLU A 226 30.29 16.52 -15.06
CA GLU A 226 30.41 15.48 -14.04
C GLU A 226 30.63 14.08 -14.65
N ASN A 227 31.33 13.22 -13.91
CA ASN A 227 31.66 11.86 -14.33
C ASN A 227 30.43 10.93 -14.29
N VAL A 228 29.63 10.95 -15.35
CA VAL A 228 28.49 10.04 -15.59
C VAL A 228 28.69 9.30 -16.92
N PHE A 229 29.77 8.54 -17.02
CA PHE A 229 30.30 8.02 -18.29
C PHE A 229 29.31 7.17 -19.09
N HIS A 230 28.44 6.38 -18.46
CA HIS A 230 27.50 5.52 -19.18
C HIS A 230 26.48 6.30 -20.03
N ILE A 231 26.20 7.56 -19.70
CA ILE A 231 25.32 8.43 -20.51
C ILE A 231 25.92 8.71 -21.90
N GLU A 232 27.26 8.66 -22.05
CA GLU A 232 27.93 8.82 -23.33
C GLU A 232 27.53 7.75 -24.37
N ASN A 233 26.97 6.63 -23.90
CA ASN A 233 26.52 5.54 -24.75
C ASN A 233 25.20 5.87 -25.46
N ILE A 234 24.45 6.88 -25.01
CA ILE A 234 23.19 7.33 -25.62
C ILE A 234 23.50 8.41 -26.67
N ILE A 235 23.17 8.13 -27.93
CA ILE A 235 23.26 9.12 -29.02
C ILE A 235 21.95 9.16 -29.82
N ASN A 236 21.66 10.31 -30.45
CA ASN A 236 20.47 10.54 -31.29
C ASN A 236 19.15 10.17 -30.60
N ASP A 237 18.97 10.58 -29.34
CA ASP A 237 17.80 10.20 -28.57
C ASP A 237 16.57 11.05 -28.91
N THR A 238 15.39 10.43 -28.83
CA THR A 238 14.09 11.07 -29.01
C THR A 238 13.10 10.57 -27.96
N GLU A 239 12.07 11.37 -27.68
CA GLU A 239 11.05 11.06 -26.68
C GLU A 239 9.63 11.09 -27.28
N GLU A 240 8.84 10.06 -27.01
CA GLU A 240 7.45 9.90 -27.46
C GLU A 240 6.51 9.67 -26.26
N ASN A 241 6.57 10.58 -25.29
CA ASN A 241 5.88 10.42 -24.01
C ASN A 241 4.34 10.48 -24.17
N THR A 242 3.65 9.68 -23.37
CA THR A 242 2.18 9.72 -23.20
C THR A 242 1.85 10.17 -21.78
N GLU A 243 0.59 10.51 -21.49
CA GLU A 243 0.14 10.82 -20.12
C GLU A 243 0.51 9.71 -19.10
N LYS A 244 0.53 8.45 -19.57
CA LYS A 244 0.69 7.27 -18.72
C LYS A 244 2.07 6.63 -18.76
N HIS A 245 2.89 6.90 -19.77
CA HIS A 245 4.16 6.21 -20.00
C HIS A 245 5.21 7.17 -20.58
N TYR A 246 6.49 6.93 -20.26
CA TYR A 246 7.61 7.58 -20.93
C TYR A 246 8.22 6.61 -21.95
N VAL A 247 8.57 7.12 -23.13
CA VAL A 247 9.17 6.33 -24.21
C VAL A 247 10.38 7.09 -24.71
N ILE A 248 11.56 6.47 -24.57
CA ILE A 248 12.84 7.04 -25.00
C ILE A 248 13.43 6.11 -26.05
N LYS A 249 13.76 6.64 -27.22
CA LYS A 249 14.48 5.93 -28.27
C LYS A 249 15.88 6.50 -28.37
N TYR A 250 16.88 5.66 -28.57
CA TYR A 250 18.27 6.10 -28.73
C TYR A 250 19.07 5.09 -29.54
N VAL A 251 20.25 5.50 -30.03
CA VAL A 251 21.22 4.59 -30.65
C VAL A 251 22.35 4.32 -29.65
N ASN A 252 22.69 3.05 -29.42
CA ASN A 252 23.79 2.72 -28.52
C ASN A 252 25.14 2.92 -29.22
N LYS A 253 25.98 3.83 -28.69
CA LYS A 253 27.29 4.20 -29.25
C LYS A 253 28.32 3.05 -29.23
N LYS A 254 28.29 2.20 -28.21
CA LYS A 254 29.25 1.10 -28.01
C LYS A 254 28.92 -0.15 -28.83
N SER A 255 27.68 -0.28 -29.29
CA SER A 255 27.28 -1.39 -30.14
C SER A 255 27.96 -1.30 -31.51
N SER A 256 28.63 -2.38 -31.93
CA SER A 256 29.35 -2.46 -33.21
C SER A 256 28.45 -2.24 -34.43
N SER A 257 27.16 -2.54 -34.31
CA SER A 257 26.14 -2.32 -35.35
C SER A 257 25.31 -1.05 -35.15
N ARG A 258 25.60 -0.22 -34.14
CA ARG A 258 24.82 0.97 -33.76
C ARG A 258 23.33 0.66 -33.61
N ARG A 259 23.00 -0.34 -32.78
CA ARG A 259 21.61 -0.77 -32.56
C ARG A 259 20.73 0.38 -32.07
N GLU A 260 19.52 0.43 -32.61
CA GLU A 260 18.44 1.27 -32.11
C GLU A 260 17.79 0.62 -30.88
N CYS A 261 17.69 1.39 -29.80
CA CYS A 261 17.17 0.97 -28.52
C CYS A 261 15.88 1.72 -28.21
N THR A 262 14.89 1.02 -27.66
CA THR A 262 13.64 1.61 -27.14
C THR A 262 13.51 1.30 -25.65
N VAL A 263 13.36 2.33 -24.82
CA VAL A 263 13.10 2.22 -23.38
C VAL A 263 11.69 2.70 -23.09
N ILE A 264 10.89 1.89 -22.41
CA ILE A 264 9.52 2.22 -22.01
C ILE A 264 9.41 2.18 -20.49
N ILE A 265 8.95 3.27 -19.88
CA ILE A 265 8.73 3.38 -18.43
C ILE A 265 7.22 3.43 -18.15
N GLY A 266 6.73 2.50 -17.34
CA GLY A 266 5.30 2.37 -17.08
C GLY A 266 4.99 1.66 -15.76
N THR A 267 3.70 1.39 -15.53
CA THR A 267 3.28 0.58 -14.37
C THR A 267 3.09 -0.87 -14.74
N ILE A 268 3.39 -1.78 -13.80
CA ILE A 268 3.25 -3.22 -14.01
C ILE A 268 1.79 -3.63 -14.29
N ASP A 269 0.83 -2.97 -13.66
CA ASP A 269 -0.61 -3.19 -13.90
C ASP A 269 -1.00 -2.84 -15.34
N SER A 270 -0.46 -1.73 -15.86
CA SER A 270 -0.66 -1.30 -17.24
C SER A 270 0.00 -2.27 -18.23
N PHE A 271 1.19 -2.77 -17.91
CA PHE A 271 1.88 -3.78 -18.70
C PHE A 271 1.09 -5.09 -18.77
N CYS A 272 0.71 -5.67 -17.62
CA CYS A 272 -0.09 -6.90 -17.55
C CYS A 272 -1.44 -6.77 -18.28
N PHE A 273 -2.09 -5.60 -18.20
CA PHE A 273 -3.34 -5.34 -18.93
C PHE A 273 -3.20 -5.52 -20.45
N ASN A 274 -2.04 -5.21 -21.01
CA ASN A 274 -1.76 -5.39 -22.44
C ASN A 274 -1.37 -6.85 -22.79
N LEU A 275 -1.13 -7.71 -21.81
CA LEU A 275 -0.72 -9.10 -22.01
C LEU A 275 -1.86 -10.12 -21.89
N ALA A 276 -2.88 -9.85 -21.07
CA ALA A 276 -4.00 -10.76 -20.90
C ALA A 276 -5.32 -10.03 -20.61
N ASN A 277 -6.43 -10.75 -20.76
CA ASN A 277 -7.74 -10.32 -20.25
C ASN A 277 -7.91 -10.73 -18.78
N SER A 278 -8.71 -10.00 -18.02
CA SER A 278 -9.08 -10.43 -16.67
C SER A 278 -10.03 -11.64 -16.73
N LYS A 279 -9.86 -12.60 -15.82
CA LYS A 279 -10.88 -13.61 -15.51
C LYS A 279 -11.94 -13.11 -14.52
N GLU A 280 -11.63 -12.04 -13.80
CA GLU A 280 -12.49 -11.47 -12.75
C GLU A 280 -13.03 -10.09 -13.16
N SER A 281 -14.16 -9.70 -12.58
CA SER A 281 -14.78 -8.38 -12.76
C SER A 281 -14.80 -7.58 -11.46
N GLY A 282 -14.82 -6.25 -11.55
CA GLY A 282 -14.91 -5.39 -10.37
C GLY A 282 -13.56 -5.11 -9.70
N ALA A 283 -13.51 -5.09 -8.37
CA ALA A 283 -12.34 -4.66 -7.60
C ALA A 283 -11.07 -5.51 -7.87
N ASN A 284 -11.25 -6.80 -8.15
CA ASN A 284 -10.18 -7.75 -8.42
C ASN A 284 -9.80 -7.85 -9.90
N TYR A 285 -10.22 -6.89 -10.74
CA TYR A 285 -9.95 -6.97 -12.18
C TYR A 285 -8.46 -7.10 -12.51
N PHE A 286 -7.58 -6.41 -11.77
CA PHE A 286 -6.14 -6.46 -12.05
C PHE A 286 -5.47 -7.72 -11.49
N SER A 287 -5.89 -8.21 -10.31
CA SER A 287 -5.44 -9.53 -9.84
C SER A 287 -5.88 -10.62 -10.81
N GLY A 288 -7.13 -10.57 -11.28
CA GLY A 288 -7.65 -11.51 -12.28
C GLY A 288 -6.93 -11.48 -13.63
N ILE A 289 -6.25 -10.38 -14.00
CA ILE A 289 -5.33 -10.35 -15.15
C ILE A 289 -4.04 -11.11 -14.83
N VAL A 290 -3.42 -10.80 -13.69
CA VAL A 290 -2.14 -11.39 -13.26
C VAL A 290 -2.30 -12.90 -13.08
N ASP A 291 -3.38 -13.34 -12.45
CA ASP A 291 -3.69 -14.76 -12.27
C ASP A 291 -3.96 -15.46 -13.61
N ASN A 292 -4.58 -14.77 -14.58
CA ASN A 292 -4.71 -15.30 -15.94
C ASN A 292 -3.35 -15.48 -16.62
N ILE A 293 -2.43 -14.53 -16.47
CA ILE A 293 -1.07 -14.66 -17.00
C ILE A 293 -0.35 -15.83 -16.30
N ALA A 294 -0.43 -15.94 -14.98
CA ALA A 294 0.21 -17.02 -14.23
C ALA A 294 -0.25 -18.41 -14.70
N GLU A 295 -1.56 -18.60 -14.93
CA GLU A 295 -2.11 -19.89 -15.34
C GLU A 295 -2.01 -20.18 -16.84
N LYS A 296 -2.34 -19.20 -17.70
CA LYS A 296 -2.53 -19.40 -19.15
C LYS A 296 -1.46 -18.73 -20.01
N GLY A 297 -0.58 -17.93 -19.40
CA GLY A 297 0.39 -17.09 -20.11
C GLY A 297 -0.23 -15.83 -20.70
N ALA A 298 0.57 -15.11 -21.48
CA ALA A 298 0.19 -13.86 -22.12
C ALA A 298 -0.76 -14.10 -23.31
N THR A 299 -2.05 -14.26 -23.03
CA THR A 299 -3.08 -14.61 -24.03
C THR A 299 -3.30 -13.58 -25.15
N LYS A 300 -2.84 -12.33 -25.00
CA LYS A 300 -2.98 -11.27 -26.02
C LYS A 300 -1.80 -11.18 -26.99
N ILE A 301 -0.68 -11.85 -26.72
CA ILE A 301 0.52 -11.73 -27.55
C ILE A 301 0.65 -12.92 -28.51
N LYS A 302 1.16 -12.66 -29.71
CA LYS A 302 1.46 -13.69 -30.71
C LYS A 302 2.91 -13.56 -31.10
N ASN A 303 3.68 -14.63 -30.90
CA ASN A 303 5.14 -14.65 -31.14
C ASN A 303 5.91 -13.52 -30.42
N GLY A 304 5.49 -13.18 -29.19
CA GLY A 304 6.10 -12.10 -28.40
C GLY A 304 5.57 -10.69 -28.71
N TYR A 305 4.91 -10.47 -29.85
CA TYR A 305 4.50 -9.12 -30.26
C TYR A 305 3.33 -8.57 -29.44
N MET A 306 3.45 -7.30 -29.03
CA MET A 306 2.42 -6.55 -28.32
C MET A 306 2.44 -5.06 -28.68
N ARG A 307 1.33 -4.37 -28.40
CA ARG A 307 1.30 -2.91 -28.38
C ARG A 307 1.37 -2.42 -26.94
N TYR A 308 2.33 -1.55 -26.62
CA TYR A 308 2.48 -0.96 -25.30
C TYR A 308 3.02 0.47 -25.41
N ALA A 309 2.45 1.40 -24.62
CA ALA A 309 2.83 2.82 -24.65
C ALA A 309 2.82 3.46 -26.07
N GLY A 310 1.93 3.00 -26.95
CA GLY A 310 1.87 3.45 -28.35
C GLY A 310 2.91 2.80 -29.27
N GLN A 311 3.85 2.03 -28.74
CA GLN A 311 4.88 1.32 -29.49
C GLN A 311 4.44 -0.10 -29.85
N TYR A 312 4.92 -0.61 -30.98
CA TYR A 312 4.82 -2.02 -31.36
C TYR A 312 6.15 -2.70 -31.05
N ILE A 313 6.17 -3.56 -30.03
CA ILE A 313 7.37 -4.19 -29.50
C ILE A 313 7.21 -5.72 -29.49
N GLN A 314 8.33 -6.43 -29.49
CA GLN A 314 8.35 -7.89 -29.34
C GLN A 314 9.03 -8.25 -28.03
N LEU A 315 8.32 -8.94 -27.13
CA LEU A 315 8.94 -9.58 -25.97
C LEU A 315 9.73 -10.79 -26.45
N SER A 316 11.05 -10.71 -26.37
CA SER A 316 11.96 -11.71 -26.93
C SER A 316 13.30 -11.75 -26.17
N LYS A 317 14.26 -12.54 -26.66
CA LYS A 317 15.64 -12.55 -26.14
C LYS A 317 16.34 -11.19 -26.24
N GLU A 318 15.87 -10.27 -27.09
CA GLU A 318 16.36 -8.90 -27.19
C GLU A 318 15.70 -7.93 -26.21
N THR A 319 14.71 -8.41 -25.42
CA THR A 319 14.01 -7.63 -24.41
C THR A 319 14.57 -7.85 -23.01
N GLU A 320 14.75 -6.76 -22.28
CA GLU A 320 15.09 -6.75 -20.86
C GLU A 320 14.06 -5.95 -20.07
N ILE A 321 13.47 -6.56 -19.04
CA ILE A 321 12.45 -5.93 -18.19
C ILE A 321 13.04 -5.68 -16.81
N TRP A 322 12.93 -4.46 -16.31
CA TRP A 322 13.31 -4.06 -14.96
C TRP A 322 12.05 -3.80 -14.14
N ILE A 323 11.91 -4.46 -12.99
CA ILE A 323 10.78 -4.24 -12.07
C ILE A 323 11.34 -3.69 -10.76
N ASP A 324 11.00 -2.44 -10.45
CA ASP A 324 11.44 -1.77 -9.22
C ASP A 324 10.39 -1.91 -8.10
N GLU A 325 10.86 -1.85 -6.86
CA GLU A 325 10.07 -2.02 -5.64
C GLU A 325 9.25 -3.33 -5.62
N VAL A 326 9.86 -4.43 -6.08
CA VAL A 326 9.17 -5.72 -6.28
C VAL A 326 8.58 -6.33 -5.00
N GLN A 327 9.05 -5.93 -3.82
CA GLN A 327 8.49 -6.35 -2.53
C GLN A 327 7.08 -5.80 -2.27
N ASP A 328 6.65 -4.78 -3.02
CA ASP A 328 5.27 -4.27 -2.98
C ASP A 328 4.31 -5.15 -3.82
N LEU A 329 4.84 -6.14 -4.55
CA LEU A 329 4.05 -7.03 -5.39
C LEU A 329 3.71 -8.34 -4.68
N PRO A 330 2.43 -8.76 -4.69
CA PRO A 330 2.06 -10.06 -4.16
C PRO A 330 2.65 -11.21 -4.99
N VAL A 331 2.68 -12.41 -4.39
CA VAL A 331 3.36 -13.60 -4.94
C VAL A 331 2.86 -13.99 -6.34
N ASN A 332 1.59 -13.75 -6.69
CA ASN A 332 1.08 -14.08 -8.02
C ASN A 332 1.80 -13.34 -9.17
N TYR A 333 2.40 -12.17 -8.91
CA TYR A 333 3.26 -11.51 -9.89
C TYR A 333 4.53 -12.30 -10.19
N LEU A 334 5.11 -13.00 -9.21
CA LEU A 334 6.27 -13.88 -9.44
C LEU A 334 5.91 -14.97 -10.44
N TYR A 335 4.75 -15.60 -10.29
CA TYR A 335 4.27 -16.64 -11.21
C TYR A 335 3.96 -16.07 -12.60
N ALA A 336 3.28 -14.93 -12.68
CA ALA A 336 2.97 -14.28 -13.94
C ALA A 336 4.23 -13.86 -14.71
N ILE A 337 5.21 -13.24 -14.04
CA ILE A 337 6.47 -12.84 -14.66
C ILE A 337 7.30 -14.07 -15.06
N SER A 338 7.37 -15.10 -14.23
CA SER A 338 8.04 -16.36 -14.59
C SER A 338 7.42 -16.99 -15.84
N LYS A 339 6.09 -16.94 -15.96
CA LYS A 339 5.38 -17.44 -17.14
C LYS A 339 5.66 -16.59 -18.39
N ILE A 340 5.74 -15.27 -18.26
CA ILE A 340 6.14 -14.37 -19.35
C ILE A 340 7.56 -14.70 -19.85
N ILE A 341 8.52 -14.87 -18.94
CA ILE A 341 9.90 -15.28 -19.29
C ILE A 341 9.87 -16.62 -20.04
N TYR A 342 9.12 -17.60 -19.53
CA TYR A 342 9.04 -18.93 -20.13
C TYR A 342 8.46 -18.90 -21.56
N ASP A 343 7.42 -18.08 -21.79
CA ASP A 343 6.71 -18.03 -23.08
C ASP A 343 7.43 -17.17 -24.13
N THR A 344 8.22 -16.17 -23.70
CA THR A 344 8.81 -15.15 -24.60
C THR A 344 10.33 -15.21 -24.69
N GLY A 345 11.01 -15.81 -23.71
CA GLY A 345 12.46 -15.84 -23.62
C GLY A 345 13.10 -14.51 -23.20
N CYS A 346 12.34 -13.49 -22.80
CA CYS A 346 12.91 -12.22 -22.32
C CYS A 346 13.72 -12.37 -21.03
N TYR A 347 14.56 -11.38 -20.74
CA TYR A 347 15.33 -11.28 -19.51
C TYR A 347 14.58 -10.36 -18.54
N VAL A 348 14.54 -10.71 -17.26
CA VAL A 348 13.89 -9.89 -16.23
C VAL A 348 14.85 -9.68 -15.07
N ASN A 349 15.00 -8.43 -14.65
CA ASN A 349 15.69 -8.06 -13.43
C ASN A 349 14.67 -7.44 -12.48
N VAL A 350 14.63 -7.94 -11.26
CA VAL A 350 13.77 -7.39 -10.21
C VAL A 350 14.62 -6.79 -9.11
N VAL A 351 14.21 -5.62 -8.64
CA VAL A 351 14.93 -4.86 -7.63
C VAL A 351 13.96 -4.55 -6.50
N GLY A 352 14.41 -4.76 -5.26
CA GLY A 352 13.57 -4.53 -4.10
C GLY A 352 14.35 -4.45 -2.81
N ASP A 353 13.64 -4.16 -1.73
CA ASP A 353 14.18 -4.15 -0.37
C ASP A 353 13.24 -4.92 0.56
N LYS A 354 13.66 -6.10 1.01
CA LYS A 354 12.92 -6.95 1.95
C LYS A 354 12.51 -6.20 3.22
N LEU A 355 13.34 -5.30 3.76
CA LEU A 355 12.98 -4.48 4.93
C LEU A 355 12.14 -3.23 4.58
N GLN A 356 11.54 -3.20 3.39
CA GLN A 356 10.52 -2.24 3.02
C GLN A 356 9.22 -2.93 2.56
N SER A 357 8.99 -4.17 2.97
CA SER A 357 7.76 -4.93 2.75
C SER A 357 6.65 -4.46 3.69
N LEU A 358 6.00 -3.34 3.37
CA LEU A 358 5.00 -2.70 4.24
C LEU A 358 3.59 -3.30 4.15
N GLU A 359 3.36 -4.24 3.23
CA GLU A 359 2.03 -4.78 2.92
C GLU A 359 1.97 -6.30 3.02
N TYR A 360 2.89 -7.01 2.36
CA TYR A 360 2.87 -8.48 2.32
C TYR A 360 4.15 -9.05 2.93
N PRO A 361 4.07 -9.92 3.96
CA PRO A 361 5.22 -10.65 4.46
C PRO A 361 5.74 -11.66 3.42
N ASN A 362 4.81 -12.29 2.69
CA ASN A 362 5.09 -13.11 1.52
C ASN A 362 4.75 -12.30 0.26
N ASN A 363 5.79 -11.78 -0.40
CA ASN A 363 5.73 -11.02 -1.63
C ASN A 363 6.65 -11.64 -2.69
N PHE A 364 6.68 -11.05 -3.90
CA PHE A 364 7.55 -11.48 -4.99
C PHE A 364 9.00 -11.70 -4.52
N LEU A 365 9.58 -10.74 -3.81
CA LEU A 365 10.98 -10.75 -3.41
C LEU A 365 11.29 -11.84 -2.37
N THR A 366 10.39 -12.05 -1.41
CA THR A 366 10.60 -13.02 -0.32
C THR A 366 10.27 -14.46 -0.72
N SER A 367 9.52 -14.65 -1.81
CA SER A 367 9.03 -15.97 -2.24
C SER A 367 9.82 -16.57 -3.40
N VAL A 368 10.78 -15.86 -3.97
CA VAL A 368 11.65 -16.39 -5.02
C VAL A 368 12.69 -17.38 -4.44
N VAL A 369 12.89 -18.50 -5.10
CA VAL A 369 13.81 -19.58 -4.68
C VAL A 369 14.84 -19.87 -5.79
N SER A 370 16.00 -20.42 -5.42
CA SER A 370 17.12 -20.63 -6.34
C SER A 370 16.95 -21.82 -7.30
N GLU A 371 16.06 -22.77 -7.00
CA GLU A 371 15.90 -24.02 -7.78
C GLU A 371 15.47 -23.80 -9.25
N GLY A 372 14.99 -22.61 -9.60
CA GLY A 372 14.71 -22.23 -10.99
C GLY A 372 13.54 -22.99 -11.63
N LEU A 373 13.28 -22.71 -12.91
CA LEU A 373 12.40 -23.51 -13.77
C LEU A 373 13.25 -24.12 -14.89
N PRO A 374 12.83 -25.21 -15.56
CA PRO A 374 13.67 -25.92 -16.54
C PRO A 374 14.35 -25.01 -17.59
N ASN A 375 13.67 -23.95 -18.04
CA ASN A 375 14.15 -23.00 -19.05
C ASN A 375 14.50 -21.60 -18.50
N ILE A 376 14.47 -21.40 -17.18
CA ILE A 376 14.75 -20.12 -16.53
C ILE A 376 15.82 -20.32 -15.47
N ARG A 377 16.93 -19.61 -15.61
CA ARG A 377 17.93 -19.49 -14.56
C ARG A 377 17.51 -18.37 -13.61
N ILE A 378 17.35 -18.68 -12.34
CA ILE A 378 17.15 -17.66 -11.30
C ILE A 378 18.52 -17.29 -10.74
N ASP A 379 18.87 -16.01 -10.82
CA ASP A 379 20.14 -15.46 -10.37
C ASP A 379 19.88 -14.53 -9.17
N ILE A 380 19.93 -15.10 -7.96
CA ILE A 380 19.76 -14.35 -6.72
C ILE A 380 21.12 -13.75 -6.35
N ARG A 381 21.23 -12.42 -6.49
CA ARG A 381 22.46 -11.69 -6.14
C ARG A 381 22.61 -11.59 -4.62
N GLU A 382 23.84 -11.50 -4.16
CA GLU A 382 24.12 -11.20 -2.76
C GLU A 382 23.43 -9.88 -2.34
N PRO A 383 22.77 -9.84 -1.17
CA PRO A 383 22.17 -8.62 -0.65
C PRO A 383 23.18 -7.49 -0.48
N VAL A 384 22.86 -6.30 -0.99
CA VAL A 384 23.71 -5.10 -0.84
C VAL A 384 22.94 -4.02 -0.09
N ASN A 385 23.58 -3.40 0.90
CA ASN A 385 22.97 -2.33 1.71
C ASN A 385 23.88 -1.09 1.78
N ILE A 386 24.41 -0.68 0.63
CA ILE A 386 25.20 0.54 0.50
C ILE A 386 24.25 1.74 0.44
N ASN A 387 24.37 2.71 1.34
CA ASN A 387 23.47 3.86 1.40
C ASN A 387 24.14 5.12 0.84
N ARG A 388 23.49 5.75 -0.14
CA ARG A 388 23.92 7.01 -0.78
C ARG A 388 23.15 8.25 -0.29
N ARG A 389 22.13 8.05 0.56
CA ARG A 389 21.21 9.09 1.06
C ARG A 389 21.77 9.81 2.27
N ILE A 390 22.35 9.08 3.22
CA ILE A 390 22.89 9.61 4.48
C ILE A 390 24.08 10.52 4.17
N LYS A 391 24.03 11.75 4.66
CA LYS A 391 25.05 12.80 4.45
C LYS A 391 25.78 13.20 5.73
N VAL A 392 25.62 12.45 6.81
CA VAL A 392 26.21 12.75 8.13
C VAL A 392 26.90 11.55 8.76
N SER A 393 27.84 11.79 9.68
CA SER A 393 28.45 10.74 10.51
C SER A 393 27.45 10.17 11.52
N ASN A 394 27.76 8.99 12.08
CA ASN A 394 27.04 8.28 13.16
C ASN A 394 25.59 7.80 12.85
N MET A 395 24.92 8.36 11.85
CA MET A 395 23.53 7.99 11.52
C MET A 395 23.41 6.51 11.10
N GLU A 396 24.37 6.03 10.32
CA GLU A 396 24.48 4.60 9.95
C GLU A 396 24.52 3.69 11.18
N ALA A 397 25.42 3.97 12.12
CA ALA A 397 25.61 3.17 13.32
C ALA A 397 24.36 3.17 14.21
N GLU A 398 23.68 4.32 14.33
CA GLU A 398 22.42 4.43 15.08
C GLU A 398 21.28 3.65 14.43
N ILE A 399 21.08 3.77 13.11
CA ILE A 399 20.05 3.02 12.40
C ILE A 399 20.31 1.52 12.49
N ASN A 400 21.57 1.08 12.34
CA ASN A 400 21.97 -0.32 12.45
C ASN A 400 21.71 -0.92 13.83
N ARG A 401 21.71 -0.13 14.90
CA ARG A 401 21.34 -0.59 16.25
C ARG A 401 19.83 -0.76 16.43
N LEU A 402 19.03 0.04 15.72
CA LEU A 402 17.58 0.08 15.86
C LEU A 402 16.85 -0.86 14.89
N CYS A 403 17.46 -1.20 13.75
CA CYS A 403 16.83 -2.02 12.70
C CYS A 403 17.24 -3.49 12.76
N ALA A 404 16.29 -4.39 12.51
CA ALA A 404 16.47 -5.84 12.65
C ALA A 404 17.11 -6.52 11.42
N PHE A 405 18.20 -5.98 10.85
CA PHE A 405 18.85 -6.53 9.64
C PHE A 405 19.21 -8.02 9.78
N LYS A 406 19.86 -8.39 10.89
CA LYS A 406 20.27 -9.77 11.17
C LYS A 406 19.10 -10.75 11.28
N LYS A 407 17.93 -10.30 11.76
CA LYS A 407 16.71 -11.12 11.89
C LYS A 407 16.19 -11.58 10.53
N HIS A 408 16.49 -10.81 9.47
CA HIS A 408 15.96 -11.03 8.12
C HIS A 408 17.02 -11.46 7.11
N ASP A 409 18.20 -11.88 7.58
CA ASP A 409 19.36 -12.29 6.77
C ASP A 409 19.83 -11.18 5.81
N LEU A 410 19.82 -9.94 6.30
CA LEU A 410 20.29 -8.77 5.55
C LEU A 410 21.54 -8.18 6.17
N PRO A 411 22.47 -7.65 5.36
CA PRO A 411 23.59 -6.89 5.86
C PRO A 411 23.12 -5.56 6.47
N PRO A 412 23.82 -5.06 7.50
CA PRO A 412 23.58 -3.71 8.02
C PRO A 412 23.85 -2.65 6.93
N ILE A 413 23.33 -1.44 7.13
CA ILE A 413 23.62 -0.31 6.27
C ILE A 413 25.11 0.00 6.33
N VAL A 414 25.72 0.26 5.18
CA VAL A 414 27.06 0.83 5.04
C VAL A 414 26.93 2.07 4.16
N CYS A 415 27.34 3.24 4.62
CA CYS A 415 27.27 4.42 3.77
C CYS A 415 28.40 4.42 2.73
N ASP A 416 28.07 4.86 1.52
CA ASP A 416 29.01 4.99 0.40
C ASP A 416 30.18 5.94 0.76
N ASP A 417 31.42 5.47 0.56
CA ASP A 417 32.65 6.19 0.90
C ASP A 417 32.90 7.38 -0.03
N ASP A 418 32.34 7.37 -1.24
CA ASP A 418 32.45 8.47 -2.20
C ASP A 418 31.63 9.70 -1.79
N ILE A 419 30.80 9.58 -0.74
CA ILE A 419 29.91 10.64 -0.29
C ILE A 419 30.51 11.34 0.93
N VAL A 420 30.85 12.61 0.75
CA VAL A 420 31.32 13.48 1.84
C VAL A 420 30.22 13.59 2.92
N LYS A 421 30.59 13.27 4.16
CA LYS A 421 29.71 13.32 5.33
C LYS A 421 30.09 14.50 6.23
N THR A 422 29.09 15.28 6.64
CA THR A 422 29.28 16.27 7.70
C THR A 422 29.22 15.62 9.07
N VAL A 423 30.00 16.10 10.04
CA VAL A 423 29.99 15.54 11.40
C VAL A 423 28.64 15.83 12.07
N ASN A 424 27.99 14.79 12.57
CA ASN A 424 26.84 14.86 13.46
C ASN A 424 27.00 13.78 14.54
N THR A 425 26.97 14.17 15.81
CA THR A 425 27.09 13.27 16.96
C THR A 425 25.74 12.77 17.49
N GLU A 426 24.64 13.42 17.13
CA GLU A 426 23.28 13.07 17.55
C GLU A 426 22.30 13.08 16.34
N PRO A 427 22.54 12.22 15.32
CA PRO A 427 21.73 12.20 14.11
C PRO A 427 20.31 11.68 14.34
N ILE A 428 20.07 10.88 15.38
CA ILE A 428 18.72 10.56 15.89
C ILE A 428 18.54 11.23 17.25
N LYS A 429 17.86 12.38 17.25
CA LYS A 429 17.57 13.17 18.44
C LYS A 429 16.22 12.79 19.04
N ILE A 430 16.24 12.28 20.27
CA ILE A 430 15.01 11.99 21.03
C ILE A 430 14.46 13.29 21.61
N MET A 431 13.21 13.62 21.29
CA MET A 431 12.56 14.83 21.80
C MET A 431 11.98 14.58 23.19
N GLU A 432 12.84 14.60 24.21
CA GLU A 432 12.47 14.21 25.59
C GLU A 432 11.49 15.17 26.27
N ASP A 433 11.40 16.41 25.78
CA ASP A 433 10.62 17.47 26.40
C ASP A 433 9.14 17.48 25.92
N LEU A 434 8.74 16.57 25.03
CA LEU A 434 7.38 16.50 24.53
C LEU A 434 6.38 16.02 25.61
N PRO A 435 5.21 16.67 25.74
CA PRO A 435 4.20 16.22 26.69
C PRO A 435 3.58 14.90 26.23
N ARG A 436 3.32 13.99 27.18
CA ARG A 436 2.64 12.72 26.88
C ARG A 436 1.16 12.95 26.60
N ILE A 437 0.69 12.39 25.48
CA ILE A 437 -0.70 12.54 25.02
C ILE A 437 -1.42 11.20 25.23
N TYR A 438 -2.31 11.13 26.23
CA TYR A 438 -3.16 9.97 26.48
C TYR A 438 -4.60 10.25 26.01
N GLY A 439 -5.29 9.22 25.49
CA GLY A 439 -6.60 9.37 24.86
C GLY A 439 -7.74 9.87 25.77
N ASP A 440 -7.60 9.71 27.08
CA ASP A 440 -8.62 10.06 28.08
C ASP A 440 -8.23 11.27 28.95
N ASP A 441 -7.13 11.94 28.64
CA ASP A 441 -6.62 13.05 29.45
C ASP A 441 -7.46 14.33 29.24
N LYS A 442 -7.99 14.87 30.34
CA LYS A 442 -8.75 16.13 30.35
C LYS A 442 -7.93 17.27 29.72
N MET A 443 -6.62 17.37 30.00
CA MET A 443 -5.74 18.40 29.45
C MET A 443 -5.13 18.03 28.09
N MET A 444 -5.56 16.93 27.44
CA MET A 444 -5.01 16.47 26.16
C MET A 444 -5.00 17.55 25.07
N ALA A 445 -5.99 18.44 25.03
CA ALA A 445 -6.04 19.52 24.05
C ALA A 445 -4.85 20.48 24.17
N GLU A 446 -4.67 21.03 25.37
CA GLU A 446 -3.56 21.91 25.72
C GLU A 446 -2.22 21.19 25.54
N LYS A 447 -2.13 19.91 25.93
CA LYS A 447 -0.93 19.09 25.71
C LYS A 447 -0.58 18.92 24.24
N ILE A 448 -1.57 18.71 23.35
CA ILE A 448 -1.32 18.67 21.90
C ILE A 448 -0.79 20.02 21.42
N THR A 449 -1.34 21.12 21.90
CA THR A 449 -0.89 22.47 21.49
C THR A 449 0.55 22.74 21.93
N ILE A 450 0.89 22.38 23.17
CA ILE A 450 2.26 22.44 23.70
C ILE A 450 3.19 21.51 22.91
N TYR A 451 2.74 20.29 22.59
CA TYR A 451 3.47 19.34 21.77
C TYR A 451 3.81 19.96 20.41
N CYS A 452 2.81 20.46 19.68
CA CYS A 452 2.99 21.09 18.37
C CYS A 452 3.91 22.32 18.46
N ASN A 453 3.80 23.14 19.51
CA ASN A 453 4.69 24.29 19.74
C ASN A 453 6.16 23.85 19.90
N LYS A 454 6.41 22.78 20.65
CA LYS A 454 7.77 22.23 20.83
C LYS A 454 8.32 21.67 19.52
N ILE A 455 7.52 20.93 18.75
CA ILE A 455 7.90 20.47 17.40
C ILE A 455 8.26 21.68 16.51
N MET A 456 7.47 22.76 16.53
CA MET A 456 7.80 23.98 15.79
C MET A 456 9.09 24.65 16.26
N GLY A 457 9.46 24.50 17.54
CA GLY A 457 10.76 24.93 18.07
C GLY A 457 11.92 24.19 17.41
N TYR A 458 11.85 22.86 17.34
CA TYR A 458 12.84 22.04 16.63
C TYR A 458 12.87 22.33 15.12
N TYR A 459 11.70 22.50 14.51
CA TYR A 459 11.56 22.88 13.10
C TYR A 459 12.25 24.22 12.81
N ASN A 460 11.96 25.25 13.63
CA ASN A 460 12.56 26.56 13.49
C ASN A 460 14.08 26.53 13.70
N TYR A 461 14.57 25.76 14.67
CA TYR A 461 16.00 25.58 14.90
C TYR A 461 16.72 25.09 13.64
N GLU A 462 16.16 24.09 12.95
CA GLU A 462 16.74 23.57 11.70
C GLU A 462 16.74 24.60 10.57
N VAL A 463 15.67 25.38 10.44
CA VAL A 463 15.59 26.45 9.43
C VAL A 463 16.61 27.55 9.70
N GLU A 464 16.68 28.07 10.93
CA GLU A 464 17.56 29.19 11.27
C GLU A 464 19.04 28.79 11.28
N THR A 465 19.35 27.55 11.68
CA THR A 465 20.74 27.09 11.79
C THR A 465 21.31 26.66 10.44
N ASN A 466 20.49 26.05 9.58
CA ASN A 466 20.98 25.43 8.34
C ASN A 466 20.48 26.12 7.06
N GLY A 467 19.59 27.11 7.16
CA GLY A 467 18.99 27.77 6.00
C GLY A 467 18.07 26.87 5.17
N TYR A 468 17.51 25.82 5.79
CA TYR A 468 16.64 24.87 5.10
C TYR A 468 15.34 25.51 4.63
N LEU A 469 14.81 24.97 3.54
CA LEU A 469 13.56 25.38 2.87
C LEU A 469 12.42 24.42 3.23
N PRO A 470 11.15 24.73 2.92
CA PRO A 470 10.04 23.83 3.27
C PRO A 470 10.22 22.40 2.74
N ASN A 471 10.79 22.26 1.54
CA ASN A 471 11.07 21.00 0.87
C ASN A 471 12.19 20.18 1.52
N ASP A 472 12.90 20.70 2.52
CA ASP A 472 13.90 19.96 3.28
C ASP A 472 13.31 19.13 4.42
N PHE A 473 12.01 19.28 4.68
CA PHE A 473 11.32 18.68 5.83
C PHE A 473 10.28 17.64 5.44
N LEU A 474 10.32 16.52 6.16
CA LEU A 474 9.32 15.47 6.11
C LEU A 474 8.85 15.13 7.53
N ILE A 475 7.54 15.11 7.75
CA ILE A 475 6.92 14.70 9.02
C ILE A 475 6.12 13.44 8.76
N ILE A 476 6.47 12.35 9.45
CA ILE A 476 5.84 11.05 9.25
C ILE A 476 5.16 10.54 10.51
N PHE A 477 4.00 9.95 10.30
CA PHE A 477 3.23 9.23 11.33
C PHE A 477 2.98 7.79 10.88
N PRO A 478 2.84 6.82 11.80
CA PRO A 478 2.38 5.49 11.42
C PRO A 478 0.94 5.53 10.86
N ILE A 479 0.05 6.31 11.46
CA ILE A 479 -1.37 6.38 11.11
C ILE A 479 -1.80 7.85 10.95
N MET A 480 -2.40 8.18 9.80
CA MET A 480 -2.90 9.54 9.49
C MET A 480 -4.38 9.75 9.83
N LYS A 481 -5.16 8.66 9.87
CA LYS A 481 -6.61 8.72 10.12
C LYS A 481 -6.87 9.34 11.50
N SER A 482 -7.64 10.43 11.52
CA SER A 482 -8.02 11.18 12.74
C SER A 482 -6.83 11.77 13.52
N ASN A 483 -5.70 12.06 12.86
CA ASN A 483 -4.52 12.61 13.49
C ASN A 483 -4.62 14.14 13.65
N THR A 484 -4.91 14.60 14.87
CA THR A 484 -5.05 16.03 15.20
C THR A 484 -3.71 16.79 15.24
N ILE A 485 -2.63 16.09 15.59
CA ILE A 485 -1.28 16.69 15.64
C ILE A 485 -0.88 17.13 14.23
N ALA A 486 -1.13 16.27 13.23
CA ALA A 486 -0.82 16.56 11.84
C ALA A 486 -1.56 17.79 11.31
N SER A 487 -2.85 17.94 11.64
CA SER A 487 -3.69 19.09 11.24
C SER A 487 -3.20 20.42 11.84
N GLU A 488 -2.82 20.40 13.12
CA GLU A 488 -2.32 21.60 13.78
C GLU A 488 -0.93 21.99 13.26
N LEU A 489 -0.02 21.02 13.12
CA LEU A 489 1.31 21.24 12.53
C LEU A 489 1.22 21.79 11.11
N GLU A 490 0.29 21.29 10.28
CA GLU A 490 0.07 21.82 8.92
C GLU A 490 -0.18 23.34 8.97
N SER A 491 -1.11 23.78 9.81
CA SER A 491 -1.45 25.21 9.92
C SER A 491 -0.31 26.07 10.49
N LYS A 492 0.45 25.55 11.47
CA LYS A 492 1.57 26.27 12.09
C LYS A 492 2.78 26.40 11.15
N ILE A 493 3.10 25.34 10.42
CA ILE A 493 4.16 25.35 9.40
C ILE A 493 3.77 26.27 8.24
N GLN A 494 2.50 26.24 7.83
CA GLN A 494 2.02 27.15 6.80
C GLN A 494 2.15 28.63 7.24
N ASP A 495 1.67 28.98 8.43
CA ASP A 495 1.82 30.34 9.00
C ASP A 495 3.29 30.77 9.06
N TYR A 496 4.17 29.88 9.54
CA TYR A 496 5.61 30.11 9.62
C TYR A 496 6.21 30.52 8.26
N TRP A 497 5.95 29.77 7.20
CA TRP A 497 6.54 30.05 5.88
C TRP A 497 5.88 31.21 5.15
N VAL A 498 4.56 31.40 5.29
CA VAL A 498 3.88 32.55 4.66
C VAL A 498 4.37 33.87 5.27
N LYS A 499 4.75 33.90 6.54
CA LYS A 499 5.40 35.07 7.14
C LYS A 499 6.76 35.40 6.49
N LYS A 500 7.47 34.40 5.96
CA LYS A 500 8.78 34.54 5.31
C LYS A 500 8.71 34.87 3.80
N TYR A 501 7.64 34.50 3.10
CA TYR A 501 7.53 34.62 1.63
C TYR A 501 6.27 35.38 1.15
N ASP A 502 6.32 36.03 -0.02
CA ASP A 502 5.41 37.16 -0.32
C ASP A 502 4.61 37.13 -1.64
N LYS A 503 4.82 36.16 -2.55
CA LYS A 503 4.46 36.38 -3.98
C LYS A 503 3.08 35.89 -4.42
N LYS A 504 2.54 34.81 -3.86
CA LYS A 504 1.25 34.19 -4.26
C LYS A 504 0.71 33.23 -3.20
N TYR A 505 -0.57 32.83 -3.29
CA TYR A 505 -1.08 31.70 -2.50
C TYR A 505 -0.23 30.45 -2.80
N THR A 506 0.53 30.00 -1.80
CA THR A 506 1.50 28.91 -1.94
C THR A 506 1.35 27.99 -0.75
N ARG A 507 1.20 26.70 -1.01
CA ARG A 507 1.14 25.68 0.04
C ARG A 507 2.58 25.28 0.41
N TYR A 508 3.04 25.78 1.55
CA TYR A 508 4.36 25.44 2.10
C TYR A 508 4.30 24.23 3.03
N ALA A 509 3.13 23.90 3.57
CA ALA A 509 2.84 22.65 4.25
C ALA A 509 1.79 21.87 3.46
N TYR A 510 2.02 20.56 3.29
CA TYR A 510 1.09 19.67 2.60
C TYR A 510 0.79 18.45 3.47
N LEU A 511 -0.42 18.40 4.02
CA LEU A 511 -0.93 17.25 4.73
C LEU A 511 -1.51 16.22 3.76
N HIS A 512 -0.74 15.16 3.50
CA HIS A 512 -1.14 14.06 2.64
C HIS A 512 -2.13 13.14 3.35
N LYS A 513 -3.39 13.34 2.98
CA LYS A 513 -4.53 12.56 3.42
C LYS A 513 -4.77 11.45 2.38
N HIS A 514 -4.80 10.17 2.76
CA HIS A 514 -5.14 9.07 1.83
C HIS A 514 -6.10 8.04 2.43
N THR A 515 -6.94 7.45 1.59
CA THR A 515 -7.68 6.23 1.91
C THR A 515 -6.78 5.02 1.70
N GLU A 516 -7.00 3.99 2.50
CA GLU A 516 -6.30 2.71 2.35
C GLU A 516 -6.46 2.17 0.92
N GLY A 517 -5.34 1.81 0.28
CA GLY A 517 -5.29 1.34 -1.11
C GLY A 517 -5.25 2.43 -2.20
N ALA A 518 -5.25 3.72 -1.87
CA ALA A 518 -5.11 4.81 -2.84
C ALA A 518 -3.64 5.28 -2.99
N VAL A 519 -3.23 5.60 -4.23
CA VAL A 519 -1.90 6.15 -4.53
C VAL A 519 -1.88 7.66 -4.23
N ILE A 520 -0.88 8.13 -3.49
CA ILE A 520 -0.68 9.56 -3.22
C ILE A 520 0.05 10.22 -4.38
N ASN A 521 -0.48 11.34 -4.87
CA ASN A 521 0.25 12.22 -5.78
C ASN A 521 1.17 13.16 -4.98
N THR A 522 2.47 12.89 -5.00
CA THR A 522 3.45 13.73 -4.31
C THR A 522 3.93 14.92 -5.15
N LYS A 523 3.59 14.99 -6.45
CA LYS A 523 4.02 16.09 -7.35
C LYS A 523 3.56 17.46 -6.88
N ASP A 524 2.36 17.52 -6.29
CA ASP A 524 1.74 18.77 -5.82
C ASP A 524 2.42 19.35 -4.57
N SER A 525 3.42 18.66 -4.03
CA SER A 525 4.08 18.99 -2.75
C SER A 525 5.61 18.83 -2.81
N ILE A 526 6.22 18.87 -4.01
CA ILE A 526 7.69 18.77 -4.15
C ILE A 526 8.38 19.85 -3.33
N GLU A 527 7.91 21.09 -3.44
CA GLU A 527 8.46 22.27 -2.78
C GLU A 527 7.92 22.55 -1.37
N ALA A 528 7.07 21.67 -0.84
CA ALA A 528 6.42 21.84 0.46
C ALA A 528 7.02 20.91 1.52
N THR A 529 6.87 21.30 2.79
CA THR A 529 6.98 20.36 3.90
C THR A 529 5.86 19.35 3.80
N ARG A 530 6.23 18.07 3.71
CA ARG A 530 5.26 16.99 3.57
C ARG A 530 4.94 16.39 4.93
N ILE A 531 3.64 16.22 5.22
CA ILE A 531 3.15 15.52 6.41
C ILE A 531 2.36 14.31 5.92
N MET A 532 2.83 13.09 6.21
CA MET A 532 2.25 11.87 5.62
C MET A 532 2.42 10.61 6.47
N SER A 533 1.88 9.48 6.02
CA SER A 533 2.17 8.20 6.68
C SER A 533 3.57 7.68 6.33
N ILE A 534 4.12 6.80 7.18
CA ILE A 534 5.37 6.08 6.89
C ILE A 534 5.27 5.34 5.55
N ARG A 535 4.15 4.68 5.27
CA ARG A 535 3.92 3.95 4.01
C ARG A 535 4.02 4.86 2.79
N SER A 536 3.40 6.03 2.86
CA SER A 536 3.42 7.00 1.75
C SER A 536 4.77 7.71 1.57
N SER A 537 5.60 7.73 2.61
CA SER A 537 6.95 8.32 2.56
C SER A 537 7.99 7.45 1.85
N LYS A 538 7.61 6.26 1.40
CA LYS A 538 8.53 5.37 0.68
C LYS A 538 9.06 6.09 -0.58
N GLY A 539 10.39 6.07 -0.76
CA GLY A 539 11.07 6.83 -1.81
C GLY A 539 11.31 8.31 -1.53
N ASP A 540 10.65 8.93 -0.55
CA ASP A 540 10.78 10.36 -0.24
C ASP A 540 11.86 10.64 0.83
N GLY A 541 13.05 11.03 0.38
CA GLY A 541 14.16 11.36 1.27
C GLY A 541 14.37 12.87 1.41
N ARG A 542 14.30 13.40 2.65
CA ARG A 542 14.47 14.84 2.95
C ARG A 542 15.61 15.08 3.94
N ASN A 543 16.06 16.33 4.08
CA ASN A 543 17.19 16.66 4.96
C ASN A 543 16.87 16.37 6.43
N VAL A 544 15.69 16.78 6.88
CA VAL A 544 15.21 16.61 8.24
C VAL A 544 13.91 15.80 8.25
N VAL A 545 13.84 14.79 9.12
CA VAL A 545 12.65 13.94 9.29
C VAL A 545 12.18 13.94 10.73
N PHE A 546 10.90 14.25 10.94
CA PHE A 546 10.22 14.09 12.23
C PHE A 546 9.42 12.78 12.22
N VAL A 547 9.78 11.85 13.11
CA VAL A 547 9.08 10.58 13.31
C VAL A 547 8.22 10.72 14.57
N LEU A 548 6.91 10.87 14.37
CA LEU A 548 5.97 11.22 15.44
C LEU A 548 5.02 10.07 15.75
N SER A 549 4.74 9.86 17.05
CA SER A 549 3.74 8.89 17.54
C SER A 549 3.95 7.43 17.08
N LEU A 550 5.19 6.99 16.89
CA LEU A 550 5.51 5.60 16.54
C LEU A 550 5.53 4.72 17.80
N THR A 551 4.59 3.77 17.88
CA THR A 551 4.42 2.83 19.01
C THR A 551 4.23 1.40 18.52
N GLU A 552 4.45 0.41 19.37
CA GLU A 552 4.16 -1.00 19.06
C GLU A 552 2.70 -1.19 18.67
N SER A 553 1.78 -0.54 19.37
CA SER A 553 0.34 -0.62 19.09
C SER A 553 0.01 -0.09 17.70
N SER A 554 0.62 1.03 17.30
CA SER A 554 0.43 1.62 15.97
C SER A 554 0.99 0.70 14.87
N LEU A 555 2.15 0.08 15.10
CA LEU A 555 2.75 -0.81 14.11
C LEU A 555 2.03 -2.15 14.01
N LYS A 556 1.59 -2.73 15.14
CA LYS A 556 0.75 -3.94 15.17
C LYS A 556 -0.54 -3.77 14.39
N LEU A 557 -1.16 -2.57 14.43
CA LEU A 557 -2.33 -2.29 13.60
C LEU A 557 -2.01 -2.36 12.09
N LEU A 558 -0.79 -2.00 11.71
CA LEU A 558 -0.34 -2.00 10.32
C LEU A 558 0.28 -3.34 9.87
N SER A 559 0.57 -4.24 10.80
CA SER A 559 1.27 -5.52 10.56
C SER A 559 0.43 -6.75 10.92
N ASN A 560 -0.91 -6.65 10.80
CA ASN A 560 -1.84 -7.74 11.14
C ASN A 560 -1.65 -8.29 12.57
N LYS A 561 -1.29 -7.41 13.51
CA LYS A 561 -1.02 -7.70 14.94
C LYS A 561 0.25 -8.55 15.18
N GLU A 562 1.09 -8.77 14.17
CA GLU A 562 2.31 -9.59 14.26
C GLU A 562 3.59 -8.74 14.29
N LYS A 563 4.63 -9.21 15.01
CA LYS A 563 5.99 -8.62 15.01
C LYS A 563 6.90 -9.26 13.96
N GLY A 564 6.41 -9.33 12.73
CA GLY A 564 7.08 -9.96 11.58
C GLY A 564 7.84 -8.98 10.68
N LEU A 565 8.07 -9.37 9.43
CA LEU A 565 8.76 -8.54 8.42
C LEU A 565 8.09 -7.18 8.21
N VAL A 566 6.76 -7.14 8.14
CA VAL A 566 5.99 -5.91 7.93
C VAL A 566 6.21 -4.93 9.08
N TYR A 567 6.17 -5.43 10.32
CA TYR A 567 6.40 -4.63 11.52
C TYR A 567 7.79 -3.98 11.52
N ASP A 568 8.83 -4.77 11.28
CA ASP A 568 10.22 -4.29 11.24
C ASP A 568 10.46 -3.33 10.06
N SER A 569 9.74 -3.53 8.95
CA SER A 569 9.82 -2.67 7.76
C SER A 569 9.29 -1.25 8.04
N TYR A 570 8.26 -1.09 8.87
CA TYR A 570 7.78 0.26 9.25
C TYR A 570 8.85 1.05 10.03
N ILE A 571 9.56 0.38 10.94
CA ILE A 571 10.67 1.00 11.71
C ILE A 571 11.79 1.39 10.75
N HIS A 572 12.21 0.46 9.88
CA HIS A 572 13.28 0.69 8.92
C HIS A 572 12.95 1.81 7.93
N VAL A 573 11.75 1.84 7.37
CA VAL A 573 11.34 2.92 6.46
C VAL A 573 11.35 4.27 7.17
N ALA A 574 10.80 4.35 8.40
CA ALA A 574 10.77 5.59 9.17
C ALA A 574 12.17 6.17 9.44
N LEU A 575 13.12 5.31 9.80
CA LEU A 575 14.48 5.72 10.15
C LEU A 575 15.39 5.99 8.94
N THR A 576 15.01 5.54 7.73
CA THR A 576 15.88 5.68 6.55
C THR A 576 15.47 6.82 5.62
N ARG A 577 14.51 7.68 5.99
CA ARG A 577 14.09 8.82 5.15
C ARG A 577 15.02 10.03 5.25
N ALA A 578 15.72 10.21 6.37
CA ALA A 578 16.53 11.40 6.58
C ALA A 578 17.86 11.34 5.83
N LYS A 579 18.30 12.50 5.34
CA LYS A 579 19.67 12.71 4.85
C LYS A 579 20.60 13.20 5.96
N LYS A 580 20.10 13.98 6.92
CA LYS A 580 20.94 14.69 7.90
C LYS A 580 20.48 14.60 9.36
N GLN A 581 19.18 14.73 9.65
CA GLN A 581 18.67 14.73 11.02
C GLN A 581 17.35 13.98 11.15
N ILE A 582 17.22 13.16 12.19
CA ILE A 582 15.97 12.53 12.63
C ILE A 582 15.61 13.11 13.99
N TYR A 583 14.38 13.60 14.11
CA TYR A 583 13.74 13.95 15.37
C TYR A 583 12.72 12.86 15.71
N PHE A 584 12.89 12.19 16.84
CA PHE A 584 12.06 11.03 17.19
C PHE A 584 11.25 11.30 18.47
N ASP A 585 9.92 11.14 18.36
CA ASP A 585 8.99 11.15 19.49
C ASP A 585 8.90 9.75 20.12
N LEU A 586 9.69 9.52 21.17
CA LEU A 586 9.75 8.23 21.86
C LEU A 586 8.72 8.16 23.00
N ASN A 587 7.66 7.38 22.80
CA ASN A 587 6.70 7.10 23.85
C ASN A 587 7.32 6.21 24.94
N LYS A 588 7.49 6.75 26.15
CA LYS A 588 8.06 6.03 27.31
C LYS A 588 7.05 5.04 27.96
N ASN A 589 6.46 4.16 27.15
CA ASN A 589 5.35 3.25 27.51
C ASN A 589 5.79 1.76 27.68
N LYS A 590 7.07 1.46 27.44
CA LYS A 590 7.70 0.11 27.52
C LYS A 590 7.15 -0.90 26.52
N ASP A 591 6.53 -0.41 25.46
CA ASP A 591 6.25 -1.24 24.31
C ASP A 591 7.54 -1.66 23.58
N ASP A 592 7.43 -2.48 22.54
CA ASP A 592 8.57 -2.96 21.76
C ASP A 592 9.47 -1.83 21.26
N ILE A 593 8.87 -0.72 20.80
CA ILE A 593 9.60 0.45 20.31
C ILE A 593 10.37 1.06 21.46
N HIS A 594 9.72 1.32 22.58
CA HIS A 594 10.40 1.83 23.74
C HIS A 594 11.53 0.90 24.20
N LYS A 595 11.31 -0.43 24.22
CA LYS A 595 12.31 -1.44 24.57
C LYS A 595 13.50 -1.47 23.61
N LEU A 596 13.30 -1.23 22.31
CA LEU A 596 14.38 -1.09 21.32
C LEU A 596 15.30 0.08 21.67
N PHE A 597 14.72 1.23 22.04
CA PHE A 597 15.48 2.38 22.50
C PHE A 597 16.07 2.14 23.91
N ILE A 598 15.35 1.53 24.87
CA ILE A 598 15.89 1.19 26.21
C ILE A 598 17.16 0.33 26.12
N LYS A 599 17.20 -0.68 25.23
CA LYS A 599 18.41 -1.48 24.96
C LYS A 599 19.60 -0.63 24.50
N CYS A 600 19.32 0.57 24.01
CA CYS A 600 20.28 1.59 23.62
C CYS A 600 20.50 2.68 24.70
N GLY A 601 19.89 2.58 25.90
CA GLY A 601 20.20 3.42 27.06
C GLY A 601 19.11 4.36 27.63
N TYR A 602 17.81 4.17 27.32
CA TYR A 602 16.72 5.09 27.74
C TYR A 602 15.80 4.56 28.90
N ASP A 603 15.12 5.45 29.66
CA ASP A 603 14.50 5.30 31.02
C ASP A 603 13.06 4.67 31.12
N CYS A 604 12.55 4.30 32.31
CA CYS A 604 11.38 3.41 32.56
C CYS A 604 10.15 4.02 33.31
N ASN A 605 8.90 3.70 32.91
CA ASN A 605 7.62 4.09 33.58
C ASN A 605 6.60 2.91 33.68
N ILE A 606 5.50 3.04 34.45
CA ILE A 606 4.35 2.09 34.45
C ILE A 606 3.63 2.08 33.08
N PRO A 607 3.19 0.93 32.54
CA PRO A 607 2.46 0.89 31.27
C PRO A 607 1.10 1.59 31.36
N PRO A 608 0.70 2.41 30.37
CA PRO A 608 -0.63 3.05 30.34
C PRO A 608 -1.71 2.04 29.94
N ILE A 609 -2.59 1.67 30.87
CA ILE A 609 -3.71 0.76 30.62
C ILE A 609 -5.00 1.52 30.88
N SER A 610 -5.83 1.74 29.85
CA SER A 610 -7.09 2.48 30.00
C SER A 610 -8.27 1.57 30.32
N LYS A 611 -9.15 1.98 31.24
CA LYS A 611 -10.46 1.38 31.51
C LYS A 611 -11.54 1.82 30.52
N ASN A 612 -11.29 2.89 29.77
CA ASN A 612 -12.22 3.46 28.81
C ASN A 612 -11.93 2.85 27.42
N ILE A 613 -12.89 2.08 26.91
CA ILE A 613 -12.77 1.30 25.69
C ILE A 613 -13.80 1.80 24.68
N ARG A 614 -13.31 2.24 23.53
CA ARG A 614 -14.17 2.64 22.41
C ARG A 614 -14.84 1.42 21.78
N LEU A 615 -16.07 1.57 21.31
CA LEU A 615 -16.82 0.50 20.65
C LEU A 615 -16.09 -0.05 19.42
N GLU A 616 -15.40 0.82 18.67
CA GLU A 616 -14.57 0.42 17.53
C GLU A 616 -13.45 -0.54 17.97
N LYS A 617 -12.85 -0.30 19.15
CA LYS A 617 -11.83 -1.20 19.70
C LYS A 617 -12.40 -2.56 20.03
N ILE A 618 -13.64 -2.64 20.52
CA ILE A 618 -14.35 -3.91 20.76
C ILE A 618 -14.51 -4.68 19.45
N GLN A 619 -14.91 -4.01 18.37
CA GLN A 619 -15.06 -4.62 17.04
C GLN A 619 -13.75 -5.22 16.53
N ASP A 620 -12.60 -4.63 16.90
CA ASP A 620 -11.27 -5.11 16.50
C ASP A 620 -10.78 -6.34 17.30
N ILE A 621 -11.25 -6.50 18.54
CA ILE A 621 -10.76 -7.55 19.47
C ILE A 621 -11.73 -8.70 19.67
N VAL A 622 -13.00 -8.54 19.28
CA VAL A 622 -13.99 -9.62 19.32
C VAL A 622 -13.72 -10.68 18.25
N SER A 623 -14.15 -11.91 18.50
CA SER A 623 -14.06 -12.99 17.52
C SER A 623 -15.02 -12.75 16.35
N LYS A 624 -14.49 -12.26 15.22
CA LYS A 624 -15.30 -12.01 14.01
C LYS A 624 -16.06 -13.25 13.57
N ASP A 625 -15.45 -14.43 13.58
CA ASP A 625 -16.10 -15.68 13.17
C ASP A 625 -17.34 -16.03 14.02
N ARG A 626 -17.31 -15.75 15.32
CA ARG A 626 -18.47 -15.98 16.19
C ARG A 626 -19.59 -14.99 15.89
N ILE A 627 -19.26 -13.71 15.70
CA ILE A 627 -20.24 -12.70 15.34
C ILE A 627 -20.82 -12.95 13.94
N ILE A 628 -20.01 -13.40 12.98
CA ILE A 628 -20.46 -13.81 11.64
C ILE A 628 -21.46 -14.95 11.76
N LYS A 629 -21.19 -15.99 12.56
CA LYS A 629 -22.14 -17.09 12.79
C LYS A 629 -23.48 -16.61 13.37
N ILE A 630 -23.46 -15.61 14.27
CA ILE A 630 -24.69 -14.99 14.80
C ILE A 630 -25.47 -14.30 13.67
N LEU A 631 -24.79 -13.55 12.80
CA LEU A 631 -25.41 -12.87 11.66
C LEU A 631 -25.97 -13.87 10.63
N GLU A 632 -25.21 -14.91 10.28
CA GLU A 632 -25.60 -15.97 9.36
C GLU A 632 -26.81 -16.77 9.88
N ALA A 633 -26.82 -17.11 11.17
CA ALA A 633 -27.95 -17.79 11.81
C ALA A 633 -29.27 -16.99 11.74
N ASN A 634 -29.16 -15.68 11.48
CA ASN A 634 -30.28 -14.77 11.29
C ASN A 634 -30.46 -14.33 9.83
N ASN A 635 -29.97 -15.13 8.87
CA ASN A 635 -30.08 -14.93 7.42
C ASN A 635 -29.43 -13.65 6.87
N ILE A 636 -28.43 -13.09 7.57
CA ILE A 636 -27.67 -11.93 7.11
C ILE A 636 -26.44 -12.41 6.34
N THR A 637 -26.51 -12.33 5.01
CA THR A 637 -25.42 -12.68 4.10
C THR A 637 -25.28 -11.61 3.01
N TYR A 638 -24.14 -11.57 2.33
CA TYR A 638 -23.94 -10.62 1.23
C TYR A 638 -25.02 -10.75 0.15
N ASN A 639 -25.28 -11.98 -0.30
CA ASN A 639 -26.26 -12.24 -1.36
C ASN A 639 -27.67 -11.85 -0.92
N SER A 640 -28.09 -12.19 0.31
CA SER A 640 -29.42 -11.85 0.80
C SER A 640 -29.66 -10.34 0.84
N ILE A 641 -28.68 -9.54 1.29
CA ILE A 641 -28.81 -8.08 1.36
C ILE A 641 -28.80 -7.42 -0.04
N ILE A 642 -27.94 -7.88 -0.95
CA ILE A 642 -27.85 -7.31 -2.31
C ILE A 642 -29.12 -7.59 -3.11
N GLU A 643 -29.64 -8.83 -3.03
CA GLU A 643 -30.87 -9.23 -3.72
C GLU A 643 -32.09 -8.47 -3.19
N GLU A 644 -32.24 -8.36 -1.87
CA GLU A 644 -33.36 -7.68 -1.23
C GLU A 644 -33.45 -6.20 -1.66
N TRP A 645 -32.31 -5.51 -1.75
CA TRP A 645 -32.26 -4.07 -2.03
C TRP A 645 -31.98 -3.72 -3.49
N LYS A 646 -31.83 -4.72 -4.37
CA LYS A 646 -31.55 -4.55 -5.81
C LYS A 646 -30.39 -3.56 -6.04
N ILE A 647 -29.32 -3.69 -5.25
CA ILE A 647 -28.16 -2.80 -5.36
C ILE A 647 -27.47 -3.12 -6.69
N GLY A 648 -27.56 -2.19 -7.65
CA GLY A 648 -26.96 -2.36 -8.96
C GLY A 648 -25.45 -2.43 -8.84
N LEU A 649 -24.86 -3.59 -9.17
CA LEU A 649 -23.43 -3.79 -9.28
C LEU A 649 -22.91 -2.97 -10.46
N LYS A 650 -22.75 -1.65 -10.29
CA LYS A 650 -22.02 -0.86 -11.28
C LYS A 650 -20.58 -1.34 -11.25
N THR A 651 -20.08 -1.75 -12.42
CA THR A 651 -18.65 -1.95 -12.63
C THR A 651 -17.95 -0.68 -12.15
N GLN A 652 -17.19 -0.81 -11.07
CA GLN A 652 -16.44 0.28 -10.47
C GLN A 652 -15.56 0.90 -11.56
N LYS A 653 -15.97 2.05 -12.10
CA LYS A 653 -15.00 2.92 -12.77
C LYS A 653 -13.99 3.26 -11.68
N ARG A 654 -12.72 2.88 -11.90
CA ARG A 654 -11.60 3.36 -11.08
C ARG A 654 -11.71 4.88 -11.06
N VAL A 655 -12.22 5.41 -9.96
CA VAL A 655 -12.13 6.83 -9.68
C VAL A 655 -10.64 7.10 -9.55
N GLU A 656 -10.16 8.14 -10.25
CA GLU A 656 -8.80 8.65 -10.05
C GLU A 656 -8.51 8.77 -8.55
N GLY A 657 -7.25 8.60 -8.15
CA GLY A 657 -6.86 8.71 -6.74
C GLY A 657 -7.34 10.02 -6.14
N VAL A 658 -8.47 9.98 -5.42
CA VAL A 658 -9.02 11.14 -4.76
C VAL A 658 -8.28 11.30 -3.44
N ASP A 659 -7.54 12.40 -3.31
CA ASP A 659 -6.93 12.83 -2.04
C ASP A 659 -7.97 12.75 -0.92
N TRP A 660 -7.65 12.11 0.22
CA TRP A 660 -8.61 11.92 1.32
C TRP A 660 -9.07 13.26 1.89
N GLY A 661 -8.36 14.37 1.67
CA GLY A 661 -8.89 15.72 1.93
C GLY A 661 -10.20 15.97 1.17
N TYR A 662 -10.24 15.64 -0.13
CA TYR A 662 -11.47 15.71 -0.92
C TYR A 662 -12.49 14.65 -0.50
N HIS A 663 -12.08 13.44 -0.11
CA HIS A 663 -13.00 12.43 0.44
C HIS A 663 -13.64 12.87 1.76
N CYS A 664 -12.88 13.50 2.68
CA CYS A 664 -13.38 14.09 3.92
C CYS A 664 -14.39 15.19 3.64
N ILE A 665 -14.07 16.11 2.72
CA ILE A 665 -14.97 17.18 2.29
C ILE A 665 -16.24 16.59 1.69
N LYS A 666 -16.10 15.60 0.79
CA LYS A 666 -17.21 14.86 0.19
C LYS A 666 -18.08 14.20 1.26
N TYR A 667 -17.49 13.41 2.17
CA TYR A 667 -18.18 12.73 3.26
C TYR A 667 -18.91 13.69 4.20
N LEU A 668 -18.27 14.78 4.63
CA LEU A 668 -18.91 15.77 5.51
C LEU A 668 -20.03 16.49 4.76
N THR A 669 -19.80 16.90 3.51
CA THR A 669 -20.83 17.49 2.65
C THR A 669 -22.05 16.56 2.53
N TYR A 670 -21.81 15.27 2.39
CA TYR A 670 -22.86 14.25 2.30
C TYR A 670 -23.65 14.15 3.59
N TYR A 671 -22.93 13.97 4.70
CA TYR A 671 -23.48 13.89 6.04
C TYR A 671 -24.42 15.06 6.32
N TYR A 672 -23.95 16.29 6.12
CA TYR A 672 -24.77 17.47 6.40
C TYR A 672 -25.89 17.69 5.39
N ASN A 673 -25.73 17.29 4.12
CA ASN A 673 -26.84 17.34 3.17
C ASN A 673 -27.94 16.33 3.52
N ILE A 674 -27.61 15.13 4.04
CA ILE A 674 -28.62 14.17 4.52
C ILE A 674 -29.41 14.80 5.67
N VAL A 675 -28.69 15.32 6.64
CA VAL A 675 -29.24 16.04 7.80
C VAL A 675 -30.16 17.20 7.38
N ILE A 676 -29.70 18.06 6.47
CA ILE A 676 -30.46 19.21 5.97
C ILE A 676 -31.72 18.77 5.21
N ASN A 677 -31.64 17.71 4.39
CA ASN A 677 -32.80 17.21 3.64
C ASN A 677 -33.86 16.53 4.51
N ILE A 678 -33.44 15.91 5.61
CA ILE A 678 -34.35 15.39 6.64
C ILE A 678 -35.14 16.55 7.28
N ILE A 679 -34.50 17.72 7.41
CA ILE A 679 -35.02 18.89 8.13
C ILE A 679 -35.85 19.86 7.27
N LYS A 680 -35.48 20.06 6.00
CA LYS A 680 -36.04 21.07 5.07
C LYS A 680 -37.55 21.03 4.81
N LYS A 681 -38.28 20.00 5.23
CA LYS A 681 -39.75 19.92 5.08
C LYS A 681 -40.47 20.11 6.41
N LYS A 682 -40.37 21.33 6.95
CA LYS A 682 -41.15 21.80 8.11
C LYS A 682 -42.66 21.64 7.94
N GLU A 683 -43.17 21.61 6.70
CA GLU A 683 -44.61 21.68 6.43
C GLU A 683 -45.36 20.34 6.40
N ALA A 684 -44.72 19.18 6.59
CA ALA A 684 -45.45 17.88 6.56
C ALA A 684 -45.25 16.98 7.80
N THR A 685 -44.19 17.19 8.57
CA THR A 685 -43.88 16.38 9.76
C THR A 685 -43.26 17.31 10.79
N ALA A 686 -43.98 17.63 11.87
CA ALA A 686 -43.50 18.51 12.93
C ALA A 686 -42.17 17.96 13.49
N VAL A 687 -41.05 18.52 13.06
CA VAL A 687 -39.74 18.28 13.68
C VAL A 687 -39.70 19.15 14.93
N ASP A 688 -39.37 18.56 16.08
CA ASP A 688 -39.28 19.30 17.33
C ASP A 688 -38.22 20.42 17.19
N SER A 689 -38.65 21.66 17.37
CA SER A 689 -37.78 22.85 17.33
C SER A 689 -36.66 22.83 18.37
N ASN A 690 -36.72 21.90 19.34
CA ASN A 690 -35.70 21.62 20.36
C ASN A 690 -34.71 20.51 19.99
N SER A 691 -34.74 20.01 18.74
CA SER A 691 -33.74 19.05 18.23
C SER A 691 -32.32 19.62 18.35
N HIS A 692 -31.34 18.80 18.77
CA HIS A 692 -29.96 19.22 19.05
C HIS A 692 -29.35 20.02 17.89
N LEU A 693 -29.63 19.59 16.66
CA LEU A 693 -29.15 20.27 15.47
C LEU A 693 -29.79 21.64 15.24
N PHE A 694 -31.09 21.81 15.43
CA PHE A 694 -31.72 23.14 15.31
C PHE A 694 -31.21 24.09 16.39
N VAL A 695 -30.89 23.56 17.57
CA VAL A 695 -30.21 24.31 18.63
C VAL A 695 -28.83 24.76 18.14
N ILE A 696 -28.01 23.86 17.57
CA ILE A 696 -26.68 24.21 17.02
C ILE A 696 -26.80 25.24 15.89
N LEU A 697 -27.71 25.05 14.94
CA LEU A 697 -27.94 26.01 13.84
C LEU A 697 -28.35 27.38 14.38
N ARG A 698 -29.26 27.42 15.36
CA ARG A 698 -29.67 28.67 16.01
C ARG A 698 -28.49 29.34 16.73
N ILE A 699 -27.67 28.57 17.44
CA ILE A 699 -26.43 29.04 18.05
C ILE A 699 -25.54 29.66 16.96
N ILE A 700 -25.18 28.90 15.93
CA ILE A 700 -24.32 29.39 14.82
C ILE A 700 -24.89 30.69 14.23
N SER A 701 -26.19 30.77 13.98
CA SER A 701 -26.82 31.95 13.37
C SER A 701 -26.72 33.23 14.21
N GLY A 702 -26.65 33.09 15.54
CA GLY A 702 -26.60 34.23 16.48
C GLY A 702 -25.19 34.62 16.93
N LYS A 703 -24.16 33.85 16.56
CA LYS A 703 -22.80 34.04 17.09
C LYS A 703 -22.00 35.05 16.27
N ARG A 704 -21.18 35.86 16.93
CA ARG A 704 -20.24 36.76 16.24
C ARG A 704 -19.11 35.95 15.62
N ILE A 705 -18.65 36.36 14.44
CA ILE A 705 -17.43 35.81 13.81
C ILE A 705 -16.24 36.60 14.34
N VAL A 706 -15.23 35.90 14.86
CA VAL A 706 -14.01 36.49 15.41
C VAL A 706 -12.81 35.84 14.73
N SER A 707 -11.92 36.67 14.20
CA SER A 707 -10.68 36.22 13.58
C SER A 707 -9.59 36.02 14.62
N TYR A 708 -8.92 34.88 14.57
CA TYR A 708 -7.79 34.53 15.44
C TYR A 708 -6.56 34.23 14.59
N GLY A 709 -5.37 34.59 15.07
CA GLY A 709 -4.12 34.08 14.50
C GLY A 709 -4.04 32.55 14.67
N VAL A 710 -3.13 31.89 13.94
CA VAL A 710 -3.05 30.42 13.96
C VAL A 710 -2.86 29.84 15.36
N TYR A 711 -1.98 30.42 16.17
CA TYR A 711 -1.74 29.95 17.53
C TYR A 711 -2.96 30.19 18.44
N ASP A 712 -3.47 31.42 18.47
CA ASP A 712 -4.65 31.81 19.26
C ASP A 712 -5.91 31.01 18.89
N PHE A 713 -6.04 30.62 17.61
CA PHE A 713 -7.16 29.81 17.13
C PHE A 713 -7.19 28.45 17.84
N TRP A 714 -6.06 27.76 17.92
CA TRP A 714 -5.96 26.45 18.57
C TRP A 714 -6.12 26.57 20.08
N GLU A 715 -5.50 27.59 20.70
CA GLU A 715 -5.66 27.87 22.14
C GLU A 715 -7.11 28.20 22.50
N TYR A 716 -7.81 28.98 21.67
CA TYR A 716 -9.23 29.23 21.83
C TYR A 716 -10.02 27.93 21.81
N LEU A 717 -9.80 27.04 20.83
CA LEU A 717 -10.51 25.76 20.76
C LEU A 717 -10.23 24.85 21.98
N ASP A 718 -8.99 24.87 22.48
CA ASP A 718 -8.59 24.12 23.68
C ASP A 718 -9.42 24.52 24.89
N SER A 719 -9.58 25.83 25.08
CA SER A 719 -10.31 26.40 26.21
C SER A 719 -11.79 25.98 26.28
N TYR A 720 -12.36 25.43 25.19
CA TYR A 720 -13.75 24.93 25.14
C TYR A 720 -13.87 23.41 25.03
N LYS A 721 -12.78 22.64 24.86
CA LYS A 721 -12.86 21.19 24.60
C LYS A 721 -13.76 20.47 25.61
N ASN A 722 -13.48 20.64 26.91
CA ASN A 722 -14.21 19.94 27.98
C ASN A 722 -15.42 20.70 28.53
N LYS A 723 -15.68 21.92 28.04
CA LYS A 723 -16.80 22.72 28.52
C LYS A 723 -18.10 22.21 27.89
N VAL A 724 -19.15 22.07 28.69
CA VAL A 724 -20.51 21.77 28.18
C VAL A 724 -21.03 22.92 27.30
N GLN A 725 -20.55 24.13 27.57
CA GLN A 725 -20.90 25.34 26.83
C GLN A 725 -20.43 25.26 25.37
N SER A 726 -21.26 25.77 24.47
CA SER A 726 -20.89 26.00 23.08
C SER A 726 -19.80 27.07 22.99
N LEU A 727 -19.08 27.11 21.86
CA LEU A 727 -18.16 28.20 21.56
C LEU A 727 -18.84 29.57 21.74
N GLU A 728 -18.14 30.51 22.35
CA GLU A 728 -18.69 31.85 22.62
C GLU A 728 -18.91 32.64 21.32
N ASN A 729 -17.98 32.48 20.38
CA ASN A 729 -17.96 33.07 19.05
C ASN A 729 -17.67 32.00 17.99
N ILE A 730 -17.90 32.30 16.71
CA ILE A 730 -17.39 31.50 15.58
C ILE A 730 -15.92 31.89 15.38
N PRO A 731 -14.93 31.03 15.70
CA PRO A 731 -13.54 31.34 15.45
C PRO A 731 -13.23 31.12 13.97
N LEU A 732 -12.63 32.11 13.33
CA LEU A 732 -12.11 32.02 11.97
C LEU A 732 -10.58 32.14 12.02
N CYS A 733 -9.89 31.11 11.56
CA CYS A 733 -8.43 31.11 11.56
C CYS A 733 -7.90 32.03 10.45
N LYS A 734 -7.14 33.05 10.85
CA LYS A 734 -6.38 33.94 9.97
C LYS A 734 -4.98 33.37 9.81
N ILE A 735 -4.74 32.70 8.68
CA ILE A 735 -3.45 32.03 8.41
C ILE A 735 -2.32 33.05 8.25
N SER A 736 -2.59 34.22 7.69
CA SER A 736 -1.58 35.25 7.52
C SER A 736 -2.18 36.64 7.25
N ASP A 737 -1.38 37.68 7.47
CA ASP A 737 -1.65 39.07 7.11
C ASP A 737 -1.30 39.40 5.65
N LYS A 738 -0.85 38.42 4.86
CA LYS A 738 -0.55 38.61 3.44
C LYS A 738 -1.84 38.75 2.60
N ALA A 739 -1.78 39.57 1.54
CA ALA A 739 -2.95 39.98 0.75
C ALA A 739 -3.82 38.82 0.24
N PHE A 740 -3.23 37.76 -0.31
CA PHE A 740 -3.97 36.58 -0.79
C PHE A 740 -4.69 35.84 0.35
N TYR A 741 -4.06 35.70 1.52
CA TYR A 741 -4.66 35.05 2.68
C TYR A 741 -5.75 35.90 3.31
N ILE A 742 -5.57 37.22 3.36
CA ILE A 742 -6.64 38.16 3.76
C ILE A 742 -7.82 38.06 2.78
N HIS A 743 -7.56 38.02 1.48
CA HIS A 743 -8.61 37.88 0.47
C HIS A 743 -9.44 36.61 0.66
N TYR A 744 -8.80 35.45 0.85
CA TYR A 744 -9.52 34.19 1.11
C TYR A 744 -10.20 34.17 2.47
N HIS A 745 -9.56 34.72 3.50
CA HIS A 745 -10.18 34.91 4.81
C HIS A 745 -11.50 35.71 4.68
N ASP A 746 -11.51 36.79 3.88
CA ASP A 746 -12.69 37.61 3.66
C ASP A 746 -13.78 36.88 2.85
N ILE A 747 -13.40 36.04 1.89
CA ILE A 747 -14.35 35.18 1.17
C ILE A 747 -15.01 34.21 2.15
N ILE A 748 -14.23 33.52 2.98
CA ILE A 748 -14.73 32.58 3.98
C ILE A 748 -15.64 33.32 4.97
N TYR A 749 -15.22 34.49 5.46
CA TYR A 749 -16.03 35.34 6.35
C TYR A 749 -17.40 35.67 5.73
N LYS A 750 -17.41 36.13 4.47
CA LYS A 750 -18.65 36.44 3.73
C LYS A 750 -19.52 35.20 3.54
N ALA A 751 -18.92 34.04 3.27
CA ALA A 751 -19.65 32.80 3.15
C ALA A 751 -20.28 32.37 4.48
N ILE A 752 -19.57 32.47 5.60
CA ILE A 752 -20.12 32.24 6.95
C ILE A 752 -21.31 33.17 7.19
N LYS A 753 -21.21 34.46 6.85
CA LYS A 753 -22.33 35.42 6.96
C LYS A 753 -23.55 34.98 6.16
N LYS A 754 -23.37 34.62 4.88
CA LYS A 754 -24.46 34.11 4.04
C LYS A 754 -25.10 32.85 4.62
N VAL A 755 -24.30 31.95 5.19
CA VAL A 755 -24.79 30.75 5.90
C VAL A 755 -25.63 31.16 7.12
N GLN A 756 -25.15 32.09 7.96
CA GLN A 756 -25.91 32.59 9.11
C GLN A 756 -27.27 33.17 8.70
N ASP A 757 -27.30 33.98 7.63
CA ASP A 757 -28.52 34.60 7.12
C ASP A 757 -29.50 33.56 6.56
N LYS A 758 -28.99 32.57 5.81
CA LYS A 758 -29.80 31.44 5.31
C LYS A 758 -30.35 30.55 6.43
N ILE A 759 -29.64 30.41 7.55
CA ILE A 759 -30.20 29.75 8.75
C ILE A 759 -31.35 30.58 9.33
N LYS A 760 -31.17 31.90 9.51
CA LYS A 760 -32.19 32.79 10.10
C LYS A 760 -33.47 32.85 9.28
N CYS A 761 -33.33 32.89 7.95
CA CYS A 761 -34.46 32.99 7.04
C CYS A 761 -35.06 31.62 6.65
N ASP A 762 -34.59 30.51 7.25
CA ASP A 762 -35.01 29.14 6.92
C ASP A 762 -34.81 28.74 5.44
N LYS A 763 -33.79 29.33 4.81
CA LYS A 763 -33.42 29.17 3.39
C LYS A 763 -32.16 28.32 3.19
N LEU A 764 -31.93 27.36 4.08
CA LEU A 764 -30.89 26.33 3.91
C LEU A 764 -31.05 25.58 2.58
N GLY A 765 -32.25 25.66 1.97
CA GLY A 765 -32.62 25.24 0.61
C GLY A 765 -31.59 25.60 -0.43
N GLU A 766 -31.16 26.85 -0.32
CA GLU A 766 -30.57 27.66 -1.38
C GLU A 766 -29.06 27.81 -1.20
N LEU A 767 -28.44 27.06 -0.27
CA LEU A 767 -26.99 27.04 -0.11
C LEU A 767 -26.33 26.51 -1.38
N SER A 768 -25.34 27.25 -1.88
CA SER A 768 -24.41 26.76 -2.91
C SER A 768 -23.57 25.59 -2.37
N VAL A 769 -22.83 24.91 -3.24
CA VAL A 769 -21.93 23.82 -2.85
C VAL A 769 -20.89 24.33 -1.84
N TYR A 770 -20.22 25.44 -2.18
CA TYR A 770 -19.24 26.07 -1.30
C TYR A 770 -19.84 26.46 0.06
N GLU A 771 -21.00 27.14 0.08
CA GLU A 771 -21.65 27.51 1.35
C GLU A 771 -22.13 26.29 2.16
N SER A 772 -22.48 25.18 1.49
CA SER A 772 -22.84 23.92 2.16
C SER A 772 -21.62 23.30 2.86
N ILE A 773 -20.44 23.39 2.26
CA ILE A 773 -19.17 22.97 2.87
C ILE A 773 -18.84 23.88 4.07
N ILE A 774 -19.05 25.19 3.95
CA ILE A 774 -18.86 26.11 5.09
C ILE A 774 -19.83 25.77 6.23
N LEU A 775 -21.10 25.51 5.94
CA LEU A 775 -22.05 25.08 6.97
C LEU A 775 -21.63 23.75 7.63
N ALA A 776 -21.14 22.80 6.82
CA ALA A 776 -20.63 21.53 7.31
C ALA A 776 -19.48 21.72 8.31
N TYR A 777 -18.49 22.53 7.93
CA TYR A 777 -17.39 22.92 8.81
C TYR A 777 -17.90 23.57 10.10
N LEU A 778 -18.83 24.53 10.02
CA LEU A 778 -19.34 25.22 11.20
C LEU A 778 -20.08 24.30 12.16
N ILE A 779 -20.93 23.39 11.66
CA ILE A 779 -21.62 22.43 12.53
C ILE A 779 -20.60 21.52 13.19
N GLU A 780 -19.60 21.03 12.45
CA GLU A 780 -18.58 20.15 13.00
C GLU A 780 -17.75 20.86 14.06
N LEU A 781 -17.38 22.12 13.81
CA LEU A 781 -16.64 22.96 14.74
C LEU A 781 -17.43 23.20 16.03
N PHE A 782 -18.74 23.43 15.96
CA PHE A 782 -19.56 23.65 17.15
C PHE A 782 -19.86 22.36 17.93
N VAL A 783 -19.81 21.19 17.29
CA VAL A 783 -20.03 19.90 17.95
C VAL A 783 -18.74 19.26 18.44
N SER A 784 -17.78 19.10 17.55
CA SER A 784 -16.50 18.42 17.77
C SER A 784 -15.39 19.35 18.27
N LYS A 785 -15.58 20.68 18.16
CA LYS A 785 -14.62 21.70 18.62
C LYS A 785 -13.23 21.47 18.02
N ARG A 786 -12.24 21.15 18.86
CA ARG A 786 -10.85 20.86 18.45
C ARG A 786 -10.72 19.70 17.46
N TYR A 787 -11.67 18.77 17.44
CA TYR A 787 -11.56 17.50 16.68
C TYR A 787 -12.26 17.52 15.31
N SER A 788 -12.49 18.69 14.71
CA SER A 788 -13.10 18.77 13.37
C SER A 788 -12.19 18.14 12.31
N GLY A 789 -12.80 17.37 11.39
CA GLY A 789 -12.11 16.72 10.28
C GLY A 789 -11.69 17.67 9.15
N ILE A 790 -12.35 18.83 9.02
CA ILE A 790 -11.94 19.92 8.12
C ILE A 790 -10.99 20.86 8.88
N THR A 791 -9.75 20.94 8.44
CA THR A 791 -8.74 21.83 9.03
C THR A 791 -8.92 23.26 8.53
N PRO A 792 -8.36 24.26 9.24
CA PRO A 792 -8.25 25.61 8.70
C PRO A 792 -7.62 25.65 7.30
N MET A 793 -6.60 24.82 7.04
CA MET A 793 -5.96 24.77 5.72
C MET A 793 -6.85 24.16 4.65
N ASP A 794 -7.65 23.14 4.98
CA ASP A 794 -8.65 22.60 4.05
C ASP A 794 -9.60 23.71 3.59
N LEU A 795 -10.07 24.60 4.48
CA LEU A 795 -10.94 25.72 4.10
C LEU A 795 -10.28 26.69 3.12
N TYR A 796 -9.01 27.05 3.33
CA TYR A 796 -8.29 27.94 2.40
C TYR A 796 -8.05 27.25 1.05
N ASN A 797 -7.68 25.97 1.06
CA ASN A 797 -7.50 25.18 -0.15
C ASN A 797 -8.81 25.04 -0.95
N ILE A 798 -9.93 24.79 -0.26
CA ILE A 798 -11.27 24.76 -0.89
C ILE A 798 -11.62 26.14 -1.44
N THR A 799 -11.29 27.21 -0.72
CA THR A 799 -11.60 28.57 -1.17
C THR A 799 -10.82 28.94 -2.43
N ASP A 800 -9.52 28.64 -2.47
CA ASP A 800 -8.70 28.75 -3.68
C ASP A 800 -9.31 27.96 -4.83
N PHE A 801 -9.68 26.69 -4.58
CA PHE A 801 -10.31 25.84 -5.57
C PHE A 801 -11.61 26.43 -6.18
N PHE A 802 -12.51 27.00 -5.36
CA PHE A 802 -13.78 27.57 -5.82
C PHE A 802 -13.70 28.98 -6.42
N HIS A 803 -12.60 29.71 -6.18
CA HIS A 803 -12.50 31.13 -6.55
C HIS A 803 -11.35 31.42 -7.52
N ASN A 804 -10.49 30.45 -7.80
CA ASN A 804 -9.42 30.56 -8.78
C ASN A 804 -9.88 29.96 -10.12
N LYS A 805 -10.05 30.83 -11.13
CA LYS A 805 -10.64 30.48 -12.44
C LYS A 805 -9.86 29.42 -13.22
N ASP A 806 -8.58 29.23 -12.90
CA ASP A 806 -7.72 28.23 -13.56
C ASP A 806 -8.01 26.78 -13.11
N ASN A 807 -8.84 26.57 -12.08
CA ASN A 807 -9.12 25.25 -11.46
C ASN A 807 -10.60 24.77 -11.56
N ALA A 808 -11.48 25.52 -12.23
CA ALA A 808 -12.93 25.47 -11.99
C ALA A 808 -13.69 24.27 -12.63
N ASP A 809 -13.25 23.69 -13.74
CA ASP A 809 -14.22 23.04 -14.63
C ASP A 809 -14.49 21.53 -14.40
N ASN A 810 -13.74 20.78 -13.58
CA ASN A 810 -13.94 19.31 -13.49
C ASN A 810 -14.42 18.78 -12.12
N LYS A 811 -13.90 19.28 -10.99
CA LYS A 811 -14.18 18.70 -9.65
C LYS A 811 -15.42 19.30 -8.96
N GLU A 812 -15.75 20.55 -9.22
CA GLU A 812 -16.97 21.19 -8.66
C GLU A 812 -18.23 20.48 -9.16
N GLN A 813 -18.20 20.08 -10.43
CA GLN A 813 -19.31 19.38 -11.06
C GLN A 813 -19.51 17.97 -10.47
N GLU A 814 -18.44 17.28 -10.06
CA GLU A 814 -18.53 16.00 -9.35
C GLU A 814 -19.17 16.16 -7.96
N LEU A 815 -18.74 17.15 -7.16
CA LEU A 815 -19.36 17.45 -5.85
C LEU A 815 -20.83 17.89 -6.00
N PHE A 816 -21.14 18.71 -7.01
CA PHE A 816 -22.51 19.14 -7.29
C PHE A 816 -23.43 17.98 -7.68
N ASN A 817 -22.96 17.12 -8.60
CA ASN A 817 -23.67 15.89 -8.99
C ASN A 817 -23.92 15.00 -7.77
N SER A 818 -22.94 14.93 -6.88
CA SER A 818 -23.03 14.12 -5.68
C SER A 818 -24.02 14.65 -4.62
N ILE A 819 -24.07 15.96 -4.40
CA ILE A 819 -25.09 16.59 -3.54
C ILE A 819 -26.50 16.33 -4.10
N THR A 820 -26.65 16.42 -5.42
CA THR A 820 -27.90 16.13 -6.11
C THR A 820 -28.30 14.67 -5.94
N ASN A 821 -27.36 13.74 -6.06
CA ASN A 821 -27.55 12.32 -5.80
C ASN A 821 -28.09 12.08 -4.39
N ILE A 822 -27.44 12.63 -3.37
CA ILE A 822 -27.86 12.44 -1.97
C ILE A 822 -29.26 12.97 -1.70
N ARG A 823 -29.58 14.16 -2.23
CA ARG A 823 -30.95 14.70 -2.17
C ARG A 823 -31.95 13.69 -2.73
N ASN A 824 -31.62 13.07 -3.85
CA ASN A 824 -32.46 12.05 -4.48
C ASN A 824 -32.59 10.78 -3.63
N ILE A 825 -31.51 10.24 -3.05
CA ILE A 825 -31.58 9.03 -2.19
C ILE A 825 -32.41 9.30 -0.94
N VAL A 826 -32.18 10.43 -0.27
CA VAL A 826 -32.91 10.80 0.95
C VAL A 826 -34.39 11.06 0.63
N ASN A 827 -34.70 11.60 -0.56
CA ASN A 827 -36.08 11.73 -1.03
C ASN A 827 -36.74 10.37 -1.30
N LYS A 828 -36.00 9.41 -1.86
CA LYS A 828 -36.49 8.04 -2.12
C LYS A 828 -36.67 7.24 -0.83
N CYS A 829 -35.81 7.46 0.17
CA CYS A 829 -35.88 6.70 1.41
C CYS A 829 -37.10 7.09 2.25
N SER A 830 -37.76 6.11 2.88
CA SER A 830 -38.96 6.33 3.70
C SER A 830 -38.70 7.04 5.04
N ILE A 831 -37.52 7.63 5.25
CA ILE A 831 -37.14 8.29 6.52
C ILE A 831 -38.07 9.46 6.87
N LYS A 832 -38.67 10.08 5.85
CA LYS A 832 -39.61 11.20 6.00
C LYS A 832 -40.99 10.78 6.51
N LYS A 833 -41.31 9.47 6.54
CA LYS A 833 -42.59 8.98 7.06
C LYS A 833 -42.69 9.08 8.58
N TYR A 834 -41.54 9.15 9.28
CA TYR A 834 -41.50 9.23 10.73
C TYR A 834 -41.79 10.66 11.21
N LYS A 835 -42.82 10.81 12.03
CA LYS A 835 -43.23 12.10 12.62
C LYS A 835 -42.57 12.34 13.98
N ASN A 836 -42.43 13.60 14.37
CA ASN A 836 -41.95 14.03 15.71
C ASN A 836 -40.59 13.45 16.11
N VAL A 837 -39.69 13.28 15.15
CA VAL A 837 -38.35 12.75 15.40
C VAL A 837 -37.45 13.84 15.97
N LYS A 838 -36.85 13.57 17.13
CA LYS A 838 -35.79 14.37 17.74
C LYS A 838 -34.44 13.87 17.22
N TRP A 839 -33.72 14.71 16.49
CA TRP A 839 -32.46 14.33 15.85
C TRP A 839 -31.27 14.77 16.72
N ASN A 840 -30.36 13.82 16.97
CA ASN A 840 -29.07 14.07 17.59
C ASN A 840 -27.97 13.78 16.57
N ILE A 841 -27.01 14.71 16.47
CA ILE A 841 -25.80 14.57 15.67
C ILE A 841 -24.60 14.35 16.58
N PHE A 842 -23.67 13.51 16.11
CA PHE A 842 -22.44 13.11 16.79
C PHE A 842 -22.65 12.74 18.27
N LYS A 843 -23.65 11.91 18.54
CA LYS A 843 -24.11 11.60 19.89
C LYS A 843 -23.14 10.64 20.58
N TYR A 844 -22.68 10.99 21.78
CA TYR A 844 -22.00 10.07 22.69
C TYR A 844 -23.02 9.13 23.35
N ILE A 845 -22.77 7.82 23.32
CA ILE A 845 -23.53 6.82 24.09
C ILE A 845 -22.52 5.91 24.80
N ARG A 846 -22.78 5.65 26.08
CA ARG A 846 -22.00 4.74 26.93
C ARG A 846 -22.88 3.55 27.33
N LEU A 847 -22.27 2.37 27.44
CA LEU A 847 -22.91 1.16 27.89
C LEU A 847 -23.27 1.26 29.37
N LYS A 848 -24.51 0.93 29.72
CA LYS A 848 -24.98 0.86 31.09
C LYS A 848 -24.23 -0.20 31.90
N SER A 849 -23.71 0.17 33.06
CA SER A 849 -23.17 -0.74 34.06
C SER A 849 -23.49 -0.28 35.49
N SER A 850 -23.59 -1.23 36.42
CA SER A 850 -23.74 -0.94 37.85
C SER A 850 -22.43 -0.51 38.53
N HIS A 851 -21.28 -0.72 37.87
CA HIS A 851 -19.97 -0.44 38.44
C HIS A 851 -19.11 0.37 37.46
N ASN A 852 -18.38 1.36 37.95
CA ASN A 852 -17.47 2.19 37.13
C ASN A 852 -16.07 1.55 36.95
N TYR A 853 -16.02 0.23 36.78
CA TYR A 853 -14.74 -0.50 36.64
C TYR A 853 -14.14 -0.37 35.24
N PHE A 854 -15.02 -0.29 34.24
CA PHE A 854 -14.68 -0.13 32.84
C PHE A 854 -15.68 0.85 32.21
N SER A 855 -15.41 1.31 30.99
CA SER A 855 -16.31 2.18 30.25
C SER A 855 -16.31 1.81 28.77
N ILE A 856 -17.37 1.16 28.29
CA ILE A 856 -17.55 0.91 26.85
C ILE A 856 -18.42 2.02 26.28
N TYR A 857 -17.94 2.72 25.27
CA TYR A 857 -18.66 3.84 24.69
C TYR A 857 -18.38 4.00 23.21
N LYS A 858 -19.31 4.63 22.48
CA LYS A 858 -19.04 5.20 21.17
C LYS A 858 -19.07 6.71 21.32
N SER A 859 -17.94 7.33 20.98
CA SER A 859 -17.76 8.77 21.12
C SER A 859 -18.68 9.57 20.21
N ASN A 860 -19.02 8.99 19.05
CA ASN A 860 -19.67 9.72 17.99
C ASN A 860 -20.58 8.79 17.15
N PHE A 861 -21.88 8.77 17.46
CA PHE A 861 -22.91 8.30 16.54
C PHE A 861 -23.24 9.39 15.52
N PRO A 862 -23.01 9.17 14.21
CA PRO A 862 -23.14 10.21 13.20
C PRO A 862 -24.52 10.89 13.26
N ILE A 863 -25.61 10.16 13.03
CA ILE A 863 -26.97 10.71 13.14
C ILE A 863 -27.87 9.67 13.80
N ILE A 864 -28.53 10.07 14.88
CA ILE A 864 -29.53 9.26 15.58
C ILE A 864 -30.79 10.07 15.84
N GLY A 865 -31.90 9.62 15.30
CA GLY A 865 -33.23 10.18 15.54
C GLY A 865 -34.00 9.32 16.53
N ASN A 866 -34.84 9.92 17.36
CA ASN A 866 -35.78 9.16 18.18
C ASN A 866 -37.16 9.81 18.20
N ASN A 867 -38.21 9.01 18.22
CA ASN A 867 -39.56 9.45 18.52
C ASN A 867 -40.14 8.62 19.68
N LYS A 868 -41.47 8.53 19.78
CA LYS A 868 -42.13 7.75 20.85
C LYS A 868 -41.82 6.26 20.75
N ASP A 869 -41.84 5.70 19.54
CA ASP A 869 -41.90 4.24 19.32
C ASP A 869 -40.63 3.68 18.65
N SER A 870 -39.82 4.54 18.03
CA SER A 870 -38.72 4.12 17.16
C SER A 870 -37.46 4.97 17.35
N VAL A 871 -36.31 4.33 17.09
CA VAL A 871 -35.01 4.96 16.92
C VAL A 871 -34.61 4.84 15.45
N ILE A 872 -34.19 5.94 14.84
CA ILE A 872 -33.69 6.00 13.48
C ILE A 872 -32.18 6.16 13.54
N HIS A 873 -31.47 5.10 13.21
CA HIS A 873 -30.01 5.05 13.22
C HIS A 873 -29.49 5.23 11.78
N ILE A 874 -28.64 6.22 11.50
CA ILE A 874 -28.11 6.43 10.14
C ILE A 874 -26.60 6.22 10.11
N ILE A 875 -26.16 5.38 9.17
CA ILE A 875 -24.76 5.10 8.86
C ILE A 875 -24.48 5.49 7.42
N LEU A 876 -23.29 6.03 7.15
CA LEU A 876 -22.82 6.41 5.82
C LEU A 876 -21.61 5.58 5.45
N LYS A 877 -21.67 4.88 4.31
CA LYS A 877 -20.57 4.09 3.74
C LYS A 877 -20.37 4.48 2.28
N SER A 878 -19.12 4.42 1.80
CA SER A 878 -18.82 4.69 0.39
C SER A 878 -19.56 3.72 -0.52
N ASN A 879 -19.41 2.42 -0.26
CA ASN A 879 -20.05 1.33 -0.99
C ASN A 879 -20.13 0.07 -0.10
N ILE A 880 -20.77 -0.98 -0.62
CA ILE A 880 -20.75 -2.32 -0.04
C ILE A 880 -20.21 -3.35 -1.05
N SER A 881 -19.37 -4.26 -0.60
CA SER A 881 -18.71 -5.30 -1.39
C SER A 881 -18.51 -6.55 -0.54
N GLN A 882 -18.21 -7.70 -1.16
CA GLN A 882 -17.92 -8.92 -0.41
C GLN A 882 -16.77 -8.74 0.59
N LEU A 883 -15.79 -7.88 0.29
CA LEU A 883 -14.62 -7.61 1.14
C LEU A 883 -14.98 -6.86 2.43
N ASN A 884 -15.90 -5.89 2.37
CA ASN A 884 -16.23 -5.03 3.51
C ASN A 884 -17.60 -5.31 4.14
N PHE A 885 -18.36 -6.26 3.59
CA PHE A 885 -19.71 -6.59 4.03
C PHE A 885 -19.78 -6.93 5.52
N TRP A 886 -18.93 -7.86 5.98
CA TRP A 886 -18.95 -8.33 7.36
C TRP A 886 -18.59 -7.22 8.34
N ASP A 887 -17.58 -6.41 8.03
CA ASP A 887 -17.19 -5.29 8.89
C ASP A 887 -18.34 -4.29 9.06
N ILE A 888 -19.06 -3.96 7.98
CA ILE A 888 -20.22 -3.06 8.05
C ILE A 888 -21.36 -3.68 8.88
N MET A 889 -21.65 -4.97 8.72
CA MET A 889 -22.72 -5.65 9.47
C MET A 889 -22.38 -5.77 10.97
N ILE A 890 -21.14 -6.09 11.30
CA ILE A 890 -20.63 -6.16 12.68
C ILE A 890 -20.71 -4.78 13.33
N GLU A 891 -20.30 -3.73 12.63
CA GLU A 891 -20.41 -2.34 13.10
C GLU A 891 -21.86 -1.98 13.43
N ILE A 892 -22.80 -2.28 12.53
CA ILE A 892 -24.24 -2.05 12.72
C ILE A 892 -24.75 -2.80 13.95
N LEU A 893 -24.37 -4.06 14.13
CA LEU A 893 -24.82 -4.89 15.26
C LEU A 893 -24.35 -4.32 16.61
N PHE A 894 -23.07 -3.99 16.74
CA PHE A 894 -22.52 -3.44 17.99
C PHE A 894 -23.03 -2.03 18.28
N GLU A 895 -23.24 -1.20 17.26
CA GLU A 895 -23.84 0.13 17.42
C GLU A 895 -25.28 0.02 17.93
N ARG A 896 -26.08 -0.89 17.36
CA ARG A 896 -27.45 -1.17 17.84
C ARG A 896 -27.46 -1.74 19.25
N PHE A 897 -26.54 -2.64 19.59
CA PHE A 897 -26.36 -3.14 20.96
C PHE A 897 -26.13 -2.01 21.96
N LEU A 898 -25.28 -1.03 21.62
CA LEU A 898 -25.01 0.11 22.49
C LEU A 898 -26.22 1.05 22.62
N ILE A 899 -26.96 1.28 21.52
CA ILE A 899 -28.21 2.07 21.52
C ILE A 899 -29.29 1.41 22.41
N TYR A 900 -29.39 0.08 22.42
CA TYR A 900 -30.31 -0.65 23.29
C TYR A 900 -29.93 -0.62 24.78
N ASN A 901 -28.67 -0.31 25.11
CA ASN A 901 -28.15 -0.41 26.47
C ASN A 901 -27.49 0.90 26.96
N PRO A 902 -28.15 2.07 26.87
CA PRO A 902 -27.54 3.35 27.23
C PRO A 902 -27.47 3.54 28.74
N ASP A 903 -26.39 4.17 29.21
CA ASP A 903 -26.14 4.43 30.62
C ASP A 903 -26.95 5.61 31.18
N PHE A 904 -26.97 6.75 30.47
CA PHE A 904 -27.61 7.99 30.94
C PHE A 904 -29.13 7.92 30.91
N GLU A 905 -29.80 8.45 31.94
CA GLU A 905 -31.27 8.42 32.07
C GLU A 905 -32.00 9.06 30.87
N ASN A 906 -31.54 10.23 30.44
CA ASN A 906 -32.07 10.92 29.27
C ASN A 906 -31.94 10.09 27.98
N ASP A 907 -30.95 9.21 27.88
CA ASP A 907 -30.74 8.35 26.72
C ASP A 907 -31.60 7.08 26.82
N LYS A 908 -31.91 6.60 28.03
CA LYS A 908 -32.90 5.52 28.23
C LYS A 908 -34.26 5.93 27.72
N ASP A 909 -34.75 7.11 28.10
CA ASP A 909 -36.03 7.64 27.59
C ASP A 909 -36.04 7.79 26.06
N ARG A 910 -34.88 8.06 25.47
CA ARG A 910 -34.74 8.26 24.02
C ARG A 910 -34.70 6.94 23.26
N TYR A 911 -33.98 5.94 23.75
CA TYR A 911 -33.60 4.78 22.96
C TYR A 911 -34.02 3.43 23.54
N ASP A 912 -34.12 3.32 24.87
CA ASP A 912 -34.38 2.04 25.52
C ASP A 912 -35.74 1.47 25.09
N ASN A 913 -35.75 0.16 24.85
CA ASN A 913 -36.91 -0.62 24.42
C ASN A 913 -37.61 -0.22 23.10
N LYS A 914 -37.11 0.74 22.33
CA LYS A 914 -37.70 1.17 21.05
C LYS A 914 -37.20 0.35 19.86
N GLU A 915 -38.00 0.25 18.79
CA GLU A 915 -37.56 -0.42 17.56
C GLU A 915 -36.48 0.42 16.87
N ILE A 916 -35.30 -0.16 16.61
CA ILE A 916 -34.24 0.52 15.89
C ILE A 916 -34.37 0.22 14.40
N ILE A 917 -34.52 1.26 13.59
CA ILE A 917 -34.45 1.20 12.13
C ILE A 917 -33.12 1.81 11.70
N THR A 918 -32.26 1.01 11.09
CA THR A 918 -30.95 1.47 10.61
C THR A 918 -31.01 1.75 9.11
N TYR A 919 -30.65 2.98 8.69
CA TYR A 919 -30.44 3.35 7.30
C TYR A 919 -28.93 3.42 7.02
N CYS A 920 -28.42 2.48 6.24
CA CYS A 920 -27.04 2.51 5.73
C CYS A 920 -27.03 3.11 4.32
N PHE A 921 -26.61 4.36 4.17
CA PHE A 921 -26.50 5.02 2.87
C PHE A 921 -25.19 4.62 2.18
N LEU A 922 -25.30 4.20 0.92
CA LEU A 922 -24.19 3.81 0.04
C LEU A 922 -23.95 4.95 -0.95
N LEU A 923 -22.94 5.76 -0.67
CA LEU A 923 -22.77 7.08 -1.25
C LEU A 923 -22.34 7.05 -2.72
N ASP A 924 -21.41 6.16 -3.07
CA ASP A 924 -20.92 6.02 -4.44
C ASP A 924 -21.90 5.22 -5.32
N ASP A 925 -22.69 4.32 -4.69
CA ASP A 925 -23.74 3.54 -5.38
C ASP A 925 -25.04 4.32 -5.56
N ASN A 926 -25.15 5.52 -4.95
CA ASN A 926 -26.36 6.34 -4.94
C ASN A 926 -27.60 5.56 -4.45
N SER A 927 -27.44 4.76 -3.39
CA SER A 927 -28.47 3.87 -2.83
C SER A 927 -28.45 3.83 -1.29
N TYR A 928 -29.34 3.04 -0.69
CA TYR A 928 -29.35 2.81 0.75
C TYR A 928 -29.90 1.42 1.08
N ILE A 929 -29.48 0.86 2.22
CA ILE A 929 -30.02 -0.36 2.83
C ILE A 929 -30.82 0.06 4.07
N LYS A 930 -32.05 -0.44 4.22
CA LYS A 930 -32.84 -0.27 5.45
C LYS A 930 -32.85 -1.59 6.22
N ILE A 931 -32.34 -1.56 7.44
CA ILE A 931 -32.23 -2.70 8.33
C ILE A 931 -33.21 -2.55 9.48
N VAL A 932 -34.05 -3.55 9.68
CA VAL A 932 -34.98 -3.66 10.82
C VAL A 932 -34.80 -5.04 11.43
N TRP A 933 -33.78 -5.20 12.26
CA TRP A 933 -33.60 -6.42 13.05
C TRP A 933 -34.47 -6.35 14.30
N LYS A 934 -35.14 -7.47 14.59
CA LYS A 934 -35.93 -7.67 15.82
C LYS A 934 -35.26 -8.65 16.78
N TRP A 935 -34.44 -9.55 16.24
CA TRP A 935 -33.72 -10.59 16.97
C TRP A 935 -32.55 -10.04 17.78
N ASP A 936 -31.91 -8.97 17.31
CA ASP A 936 -30.69 -8.39 17.90
C ASP A 936 -30.90 -7.84 19.31
N LYS A 937 -32.11 -7.35 19.63
CA LYS A 937 -32.49 -6.98 21.00
C LYS A 937 -32.40 -8.17 21.97
N MET A 938 -32.67 -9.39 21.50
CA MET A 938 -32.64 -10.61 22.32
C MET A 938 -31.22 -11.13 22.56
N LEU A 939 -30.24 -10.68 21.78
CA LEU A 939 -28.84 -11.14 21.87
C LEU A 939 -28.02 -10.44 22.95
N ARG A 940 -28.67 -9.69 23.86
CA ARG A 940 -27.98 -8.87 24.86
C ARG A 940 -26.93 -9.65 25.64
N ASP A 941 -27.27 -10.83 26.15
CA ASP A 941 -26.38 -11.61 27.01
C ASP A 941 -25.32 -12.36 26.20
N GLU A 942 -25.65 -12.80 24.98
CA GLU A 942 -24.69 -13.41 24.06
C GLU A 942 -23.61 -12.41 23.64
N LEU A 943 -24.00 -11.20 23.25
CA LEU A 943 -23.07 -10.13 22.91
C LEU A 943 -22.23 -9.69 24.11
N LYS A 944 -22.80 -9.65 25.32
CA LYS A 944 -22.01 -9.40 26.54
C LYS A 944 -20.95 -10.48 26.79
N LYS A 945 -21.25 -11.75 26.54
CA LYS A 945 -20.26 -12.84 26.67
C LYS A 945 -19.12 -12.69 25.66
N GLU A 946 -19.45 -12.34 24.41
CA GLU A 946 -18.43 -12.08 23.40
C GLU A 946 -17.57 -10.86 23.75
N ILE A 947 -18.18 -9.79 24.29
CA ILE A 947 -17.46 -8.63 24.84
C ILE A 947 -16.57 -9.04 26.04
N TYR A 948 -17.07 -9.89 26.94
CA TYR A 948 -16.31 -10.40 28.08
C TYR A 948 -15.02 -11.10 27.62
N HIS A 949 -15.13 -12.03 26.67
CA HIS A 949 -13.98 -12.75 26.15
C HIS A 949 -12.98 -11.82 25.47
N ALA A 950 -13.47 -10.86 24.69
CA ALA A 950 -12.65 -9.82 24.08
C ALA A 950 -11.87 -9.01 25.12
N LEU A 951 -12.56 -8.50 26.14
CA LEU A 951 -11.94 -7.69 27.20
C LEU A 951 -10.97 -8.47 28.07
N TYR A 952 -11.33 -9.70 28.43
CA TYR A 952 -10.48 -10.58 29.23
C TYR A 952 -9.12 -10.78 28.55
N SER A 953 -9.15 -11.20 27.28
CA SER A 953 -7.94 -11.38 26.47
C SER A 953 -7.15 -10.08 26.35
N HIS A 954 -7.83 -8.98 26.02
CA HIS A 954 -7.20 -7.67 25.84
C HIS A 954 -6.45 -7.16 27.08
N TYR A 955 -7.03 -7.31 28.28
CA TYR A 955 -6.37 -6.85 29.50
C TYR A 955 -5.30 -7.82 29.99
N GLN A 956 -5.54 -9.13 29.86
CA GLN A 956 -4.58 -10.17 30.22
C GLN A 956 -3.23 -9.99 29.49
N ASP A 957 -3.26 -9.59 28.22
CA ASP A 957 -2.05 -9.33 27.43
C ASP A 957 -1.12 -8.26 28.06
N ASN A 958 -1.67 -7.35 28.89
CA ASN A 958 -0.88 -6.29 29.54
C ASN A 958 -0.27 -6.71 30.89
N HIS A 959 -0.67 -7.86 31.45
CA HIS A 959 -0.22 -8.26 32.80
C HIS A 959 1.28 -8.52 32.89
N GLY A 960 1.91 -8.96 31.80
CA GLY A 960 3.37 -9.12 31.72
C GLY A 960 4.10 -7.80 31.95
N ASP A 961 3.63 -6.71 31.37
CA ASP A 961 4.26 -5.40 31.54
C ASP A 961 4.04 -4.82 32.94
N ILE A 962 2.89 -5.11 33.58
CA ILE A 962 2.65 -4.75 34.99
C ILE A 962 3.65 -5.49 35.90
N TYR A 963 3.83 -6.80 35.71
CA TYR A 963 4.79 -7.59 36.48
C TYR A 963 6.22 -7.10 36.29
N ASN A 964 6.62 -6.83 35.04
CA ASN A 964 7.95 -6.31 34.74
C ASN A 964 8.19 -4.93 35.39
N TYR A 965 7.18 -4.07 35.47
CA TYR A 965 7.31 -2.80 36.19
C TYR A 965 7.52 -3.00 37.69
N TYR A 966 6.69 -3.85 38.30
CA TYR A 966 6.78 -4.23 39.70
C TYR A 966 8.16 -4.81 40.05
N ASP A 967 8.64 -5.80 39.27
CA ASP A 967 9.95 -6.44 39.46
C ASP A 967 11.12 -5.45 39.29
N LEU A 968 11.03 -4.53 38.33
CA LEU A 968 12.04 -3.48 38.15
C LEU A 968 12.11 -2.51 39.33
N LEU A 969 10.97 -2.12 39.91
CA LEU A 969 10.96 -1.25 41.09
C LEU A 969 11.60 -1.93 42.30
N ILE A 970 11.34 -3.23 42.47
CA ILE A 970 12.00 -4.06 43.49
C ILE A 970 13.51 -4.09 43.26
N LYS A 971 13.96 -4.31 42.01
CA LYS A 971 15.39 -4.37 41.67
C LYS A 971 16.09 -3.01 41.84
N LYS A 972 15.40 -1.90 41.56
CA LYS A 972 15.95 -0.54 41.69
C LYS A 972 16.20 -0.17 43.16
N ASP A 973 15.42 -0.72 44.08
CA ASP A 973 15.51 -0.41 45.52
C ASP A 973 15.35 -1.69 46.37
N GLU A 974 16.25 -2.66 46.13
CA GLU A 974 16.19 -3.99 46.76
C GLU A 974 16.29 -3.92 48.29
N LYS A 975 17.02 -2.90 48.79
CA LYS A 975 17.13 -2.62 50.22
C LYS A 975 15.77 -2.20 50.80
N LEU A 976 15.10 -1.23 50.16
CA LEU A 976 13.77 -0.78 50.60
C LEU A 976 12.74 -1.92 50.53
N TRP A 977 12.81 -2.79 49.53
CA TRP A 977 11.92 -3.96 49.45
C TRP A 977 12.10 -4.93 50.63
N LYS A 978 13.34 -5.16 51.09
CA LYS A 978 13.63 -6.04 52.23
C LYS A 978 13.21 -5.42 53.56
N GLU A 979 13.39 -4.12 53.72
CA GLU A 979 13.12 -3.41 54.97
C GLU A 979 11.65 -2.98 55.12
N ASN A 980 11.02 -2.54 54.02
CA ASN A 980 9.64 -2.04 54.00
C ASN A 980 9.04 -2.15 52.57
N PRO A 981 8.57 -3.33 52.17
CA PRO A 981 8.01 -3.57 50.84
C PRO A 981 6.74 -2.74 50.55
N ILE A 982 6.00 -2.36 51.59
CA ILE A 982 4.79 -1.53 51.49
C ILE A 982 5.11 -0.19 50.83
N LYS A 983 6.24 0.45 51.16
CA LYS A 983 6.64 1.73 50.52
C LYS A 983 6.82 1.64 49.00
N ILE A 984 7.17 0.48 48.46
CA ILE A 984 7.26 0.28 47.00
C ILE A 984 5.86 0.11 46.41
N LEU A 985 4.99 -0.63 47.10
CA LEU A 985 3.59 -0.81 46.70
C LEU A 985 2.83 0.52 46.75
N ASP A 986 3.03 1.33 47.78
CA ASP A 986 2.43 2.66 47.93
C ASP A 986 2.79 3.57 46.75
N LYS A 987 4.04 3.53 46.27
CA LYS A 987 4.45 4.29 45.07
C LYS A 987 3.66 3.86 43.84
N ILE A 988 3.46 2.56 43.66
CA ILE A 988 2.69 2.01 42.53
C ILE A 988 1.21 2.39 42.67
N ILE A 989 0.64 2.23 43.87
CA ILE A 989 -0.76 2.54 44.17
C ILE A 989 -1.01 4.03 43.96
N GLN A 990 -0.15 4.90 44.50
CA GLN A 990 -0.24 6.36 44.34
C GLN A 990 -0.15 6.75 42.86
N GLU A 991 0.77 6.17 42.09
CA GLU A 991 0.89 6.46 40.66
C GLU A 991 -0.37 6.02 39.88
N ILE A 992 -1.02 4.93 40.27
CA ILE A 992 -2.29 4.47 39.70
C ILE A 992 -3.45 5.38 40.15
N GLU A 993 -3.46 5.82 41.40
CA GLU A 993 -4.49 6.67 42.01
C GLU A 993 -4.49 8.09 41.42
N GLU A 994 -3.31 8.69 41.23
CA GLU A 994 -3.13 9.95 40.49
C GLU A 994 -3.67 9.86 39.04
N LYS A 995 -3.87 8.62 38.54
CA LYS A 995 -4.37 8.29 37.20
C LYS A 995 -5.64 7.43 37.25
N GLU A 996 -6.45 7.52 38.32
CA GLU A 996 -7.61 6.64 38.52
C GLU A 996 -8.67 6.72 37.40
N GLU A 997 -8.76 7.87 36.71
CA GLU A 997 -9.64 8.02 35.54
C GLU A 997 -9.17 7.20 34.33
N THR A 998 -7.90 6.79 34.33
CA THR A 998 -7.28 5.97 33.28
C THR A 998 -7.29 4.50 33.64
N TYR A 999 -6.79 4.08 34.81
CA TYR A 999 -6.55 2.65 35.08
C TYR A 999 -7.80 1.85 35.48
N PRO A 1000 -7.94 0.61 35.00
CA PRO A 1000 -8.94 -0.32 35.52
C PRO A 1000 -8.76 -0.57 37.02
N ASN A 1001 -9.86 -0.47 37.78
CA ASN A 1001 -9.84 -0.58 39.24
C ASN A 1001 -9.30 -1.92 39.77
N TYR A 1002 -9.31 -2.99 38.96
CA TYR A 1002 -8.79 -4.30 39.39
C TYR A 1002 -7.27 -4.29 39.61
N ILE A 1003 -6.52 -3.41 38.90
CA ILE A 1003 -5.07 -3.33 39.02
C ILE A 1003 -4.69 -2.69 40.36
N ARG A 1004 -5.30 -1.56 40.70
CA ARG A 1004 -5.15 -0.92 42.01
C ARG A 1004 -5.50 -1.89 43.13
N SER A 1005 -6.68 -2.50 43.06
CA SER A 1005 -7.14 -3.47 44.05
C SER A 1005 -6.23 -4.69 44.18
N PHE A 1006 -5.53 -5.08 43.12
CA PHE A 1006 -4.56 -6.17 43.19
C PHE A 1006 -3.30 -5.78 43.98
N PHE A 1007 -2.77 -4.56 43.81
CA PHE A 1007 -1.64 -4.10 44.61
C PHE A 1007 -2.01 -3.81 46.07
N GLU A 1008 -3.23 -3.31 46.32
CA GLU A 1008 -3.78 -3.17 47.67
C GLU A 1008 -3.91 -4.53 48.38
N ASP A 1009 -4.35 -5.58 47.67
CA ASP A 1009 -4.37 -6.95 48.21
C ASP A 1009 -2.96 -7.43 48.58
N ILE A 1010 -1.94 -7.14 47.78
CA ILE A 1010 -0.54 -7.50 48.12
C ILE A 1010 -0.09 -6.74 49.37
N SER A 1011 -0.39 -5.44 49.47
CA SER A 1011 -0.04 -4.63 50.65
C SER A 1011 -0.71 -5.19 51.91
N THR A 1012 -2.00 -5.52 51.80
CA THR A 1012 -2.79 -6.14 52.88
C THR A 1012 -2.24 -7.52 53.26
N ASP A 1013 -1.91 -8.37 52.28
CA ASP A 1013 -1.31 -9.69 52.52
C ASP A 1013 0.03 -9.54 53.28
N ILE A 1014 0.82 -8.49 53.00
CA ILE A 1014 2.08 -8.21 53.71
C ILE A 1014 1.81 -7.71 55.15
N GLU A 1015 0.89 -6.76 55.32
CA GLU A 1015 0.54 -6.19 56.63
C GLU A 1015 -0.07 -7.21 57.59
N GLU A 1016 -0.90 -8.11 57.08
CA GLU A 1016 -1.57 -9.16 57.86
C GLU A 1016 -0.74 -10.46 57.97
N GLU A 1017 0.55 -10.42 57.61
CA GLU A 1017 1.48 -11.55 57.61
C GLU A 1017 0.97 -12.80 56.85
N ARG A 1018 0.19 -12.59 55.78
CA ARG A 1018 -0.31 -13.64 54.87
C ARG A 1018 0.71 -13.98 53.79
N ASP A 1019 0.49 -15.11 53.11
CA ASP A 1019 1.40 -15.56 52.05
C ASP A 1019 1.29 -14.72 50.76
N TYR A 1020 2.29 -13.88 50.51
CA TYR A 1020 2.46 -13.11 49.27
C TYR A 1020 3.51 -13.69 48.30
N LYS A 1021 3.99 -14.94 48.52
CA LYS A 1021 5.02 -15.59 47.66
C LYS A 1021 4.61 -15.68 46.19
N TYR A 1022 3.32 -15.65 45.89
CA TYR A 1022 2.80 -15.63 44.51
C TYR A 1022 3.32 -14.43 43.70
N THR A 1023 3.75 -13.36 44.34
CA THR A 1023 4.34 -12.18 43.67
C THR A 1023 5.77 -12.39 43.18
N ARG A 1024 6.46 -13.46 43.61
CA ARG A 1024 7.89 -13.70 43.31
C ARG A 1024 8.15 -14.17 41.88
N ASN A 1025 7.15 -14.70 41.19
CA ASN A 1025 7.26 -15.13 39.80
C ASN A 1025 6.04 -14.68 39.00
N PHE A 1026 6.21 -14.59 37.68
CA PHE A 1026 5.16 -14.11 36.79
C PHE A 1026 3.90 -14.98 36.83
N GLU A 1027 4.02 -16.30 36.90
CA GLU A 1027 2.86 -17.21 36.84
C GLU A 1027 1.91 -17.00 38.03
N GLY A 1028 2.45 -16.95 39.26
CA GLY A 1028 1.67 -16.70 40.48
C GLY A 1028 1.03 -15.31 40.50
N PHE A 1029 1.80 -14.30 40.07
CA PHE A 1029 1.33 -12.92 39.96
C PHE A 1029 0.18 -12.81 38.95
N ASN A 1030 0.38 -13.35 37.75
CA ASN A 1030 -0.58 -13.30 36.66
C ASN A 1030 -1.86 -14.08 36.97
N SER A 1031 -1.76 -15.24 37.63
CA SER A 1031 -2.92 -16.03 38.05
C SER A 1031 -3.86 -15.23 38.97
N ARG A 1032 -3.32 -14.56 40.00
CA ARG A 1032 -4.12 -13.76 40.92
C ARG A 1032 -4.67 -12.49 40.26
N LEU A 1033 -3.89 -11.85 39.39
CA LEU A 1033 -4.34 -10.67 38.65
C LEU A 1033 -5.46 -11.02 37.65
N ASN A 1034 -5.37 -12.14 36.94
CA ASN A 1034 -6.42 -12.67 36.06
C ASN A 1034 -7.74 -12.94 36.81
N ARG A 1035 -7.65 -13.52 38.01
CA ARG A 1035 -8.83 -13.75 38.87
C ARG A 1035 -9.51 -12.44 39.29
N LYS A 1036 -8.72 -11.39 39.54
CA LYS A 1036 -9.23 -10.05 39.81
C LYS A 1036 -9.90 -9.45 38.57
N LEU A 1037 -9.26 -9.54 37.40
CA LEU A 1037 -9.82 -9.09 36.13
C LEU A 1037 -11.19 -9.75 35.86
N GLU A 1038 -11.28 -11.08 35.97
CA GLU A 1038 -12.52 -11.86 35.81
C GLU A 1038 -13.64 -11.35 36.73
N LYS A 1039 -13.35 -11.22 38.03
CA LYS A 1039 -14.32 -10.71 39.02
C LYS A 1039 -14.86 -9.33 38.66
N TYR A 1040 -13.99 -8.42 38.18
CA TYR A 1040 -14.39 -7.06 37.83
C TYR A 1040 -15.15 -7.01 36.50
N LEU A 1041 -14.78 -7.83 35.51
CA LEU A 1041 -15.49 -7.92 34.23
C LEU A 1041 -16.90 -8.50 34.40
N ASN A 1042 -17.06 -9.57 35.19
CA ASN A 1042 -18.37 -10.15 35.48
C ASN A 1042 -19.30 -9.13 36.16
N LYS A 1043 -18.78 -8.40 37.17
CA LYS A 1043 -19.54 -7.32 37.82
C LYS A 1043 -19.90 -6.16 36.88
N TYR A 1044 -19.01 -5.82 35.95
CA TYR A 1044 -19.23 -4.71 35.02
C TYR A 1044 -20.28 -5.07 33.94
N LEU A 1045 -20.19 -6.26 33.34
CA LEU A 1045 -21.13 -6.69 32.30
C LEU A 1045 -22.43 -7.26 32.88
N GLY A 1046 -22.45 -7.60 34.17
CA GLY A 1046 -23.57 -8.26 34.83
C GLY A 1046 -23.80 -9.66 34.28
N LEU A 1047 -22.72 -10.45 34.24
CA LEU A 1047 -22.68 -11.85 33.79
C LEU A 1047 -22.63 -12.81 34.98
#